data_AF-A0A5N6T4C7-F1
#
_entry.id   AF-A0A5N6T4C7-F1
#
_cell.length_a   1.000
_cell.length_b   1.000
_cell.length_c   1.000
_cell.angle_alpha   90.00
_cell.angle_beta   90.00
_cell.angle_gamma   90.00
#
_symmetry.space_group_name_H-M   'P 1'
#
loop_
_entity.id
_entity.type
_entity.pdbx_description
1 polymer ?
#
loop_
_entity_poly.entity_id
_entity_poly.type
_entity_poly.pdbx_seq_one_letter_code
_entity_poly.pdbx_strand_id
1 'polypeptide(L)'
;MDTSALWRREDTIDQFLQLIQDPFKSAFQSNAVWASLATSAGSSILLALLFSLFRPRHTVVYAPKVKHADRKHSPPPVGKGLFAWVKPVLRTREPELVDCVGLDATVFLRFTKMCRNIFIFLSIIGCGVMIPLNLTQSNKDYRAQLSAFVTMTPLYVSVQAIWGQVICAWAFDLIVAFFLWRNYKAVYALRRKYFQSSDYQRSLHARTLMVTDIPSAARSDEGVMRLVDGVNPTAALPRATIGRNVKGLPKLIREHEEAVRQLESVLAKYLKNPDRLPPNRPTIRPPRKEKDDETPAKVDAIDYLTDRIQLLEEEIRHVRASIDKRNAMPFGFVSWEKIEHAHAVAYTARKKRPQGTTIRLAPRPNDLIWENLPLSKQARKWKRFVNVIWVSILTVLWIVPNAMIAIFLSNLNNLGLVWPAFQTSLNANPHVWAAVQGILSPAITSLVYIILPIIFHRLSIQAGDVTKSSRERHVLHHLYSFFVFNNLVVFSLFSAAWTFIAAVIDKKENENAWQAMIDGGFYSKAVSALCNVSPFWVTYLLQRNLGAAIDLVQLVPLVWVWFSKTFLAPTPRQAIEWTAPPPFEYASYYNYFLFYATVALCFATLQPIVLPVTALYFGLDAMMKKYLLMYVLVTKNESGGQFWRVVFNRMVFAAILSNAVVALVATARGTWTMVFCVIPLPLLLLGFKWYCVRTFDIDMKYYNRANLSDAEALETGKSSKKASDRLSSKFGHPALNKPLITPMVHAKAADALKRIYRGRIGTSEVEGEYTDIAMDPMLASHPGKSKMEASESAPFEVVPENHLDFSYYKDRPDFRDEFGGGIYGRPDDLITERSQTPRTGLGEWSPTSSRAASPTPSLPSISGLRQYDNHDTSNQDLVHPAFRTPLSHSDSGLVGNGLYQHGDESEARLLSQAQGPAMADSAPPFNRWRPGGYGPIEQEDPRTSYEYYRRPR
;
A
#
# COMPACT_ATOMS: atom_id res chain seq x y z
N MET A 1 27.80 15.40 58.14
CA MET A 1 26.99 14.23 57.78
C MET A 1 25.59 14.72 57.51
N ASP A 2 25.15 14.59 56.27
CA ASP A 2 24.11 15.47 55.70
C ASP A 2 22.70 14.92 55.89
N THR A 3 22.12 15.14 57.07
CA THR A 3 20.69 14.89 57.28
C THR A 3 19.84 15.82 56.42
N SER A 4 20.18 17.12 56.33
CA SER A 4 19.43 18.11 55.55
C SER A 4 19.40 17.84 54.03
N ALA A 5 20.42 17.17 53.50
CA ALA A 5 20.43 16.75 52.09
C ALA A 5 19.57 15.51 51.83
N LEU A 6 19.39 14.63 52.83
CA LEU A 6 18.49 13.49 52.75
C LEU A 6 17.02 13.94 52.80
N TRP A 7 16.63 14.77 53.79
CA TRP A 7 15.27 15.30 53.89
C TRP A 7 14.85 16.07 52.61
N ARG A 8 15.70 16.95 52.09
CA ARG A 8 15.42 17.70 50.84
C ARG A 8 15.36 16.79 49.61
N ARG A 9 15.98 15.60 49.65
CA ARG A 9 15.91 14.57 48.60
C ARG A 9 14.64 13.73 48.72
N GLU A 10 14.19 13.43 49.93
CA GLU A 10 12.91 12.78 50.21
C GLU A 10 11.75 13.70 49.79
N ASP A 11 11.74 14.98 50.21
CA ASP A 11 10.75 15.99 49.77
C ASP A 11 10.62 16.09 48.24
N THR A 12 11.75 16.07 47.51
CA THR A 12 11.76 16.17 46.05
C THR A 12 11.37 14.86 45.36
N ILE A 13 11.65 13.71 45.98
CA ILE A 13 11.13 12.41 45.53
C ILE A 13 9.62 12.36 45.74
N ASP A 14 9.09 12.74 46.90
CA ASP A 14 7.66 12.69 47.19
C ASP A 14 6.85 13.66 46.33
N GLN A 15 7.35 14.87 46.10
CA GLN A 15 6.76 15.79 45.12
C GLN A 15 6.78 15.18 43.70
N PHE A 16 7.84 14.48 43.31
CA PHE A 16 7.91 13.78 42.03
C PHE A 16 6.92 12.60 41.96
N LEU A 17 6.76 11.82 43.03
CA LEU A 17 5.77 10.74 43.14
C LEU A 17 4.33 11.28 43.06
N GLN A 18 4.04 12.44 43.67
CA GLN A 18 2.76 13.14 43.55
C GLN A 18 2.52 13.70 42.12
N LEU A 19 3.55 14.19 41.44
CA LEU A 19 3.43 14.66 40.04
C LEU A 19 3.17 13.51 39.05
N ILE A 20 3.66 12.30 39.33
CA ILE A 20 3.32 11.08 38.55
C ILE A 20 1.86 10.64 38.82
N GLN A 21 1.25 11.06 39.92
CA GLN A 21 -0.10 10.64 40.33
C GLN A 21 -1.21 11.22 39.45
N ASP A 22 -1.11 12.52 39.09
CA ASP A 22 -2.11 13.24 38.27
C ASP A 22 -1.48 14.06 37.10
N PRO A 23 -0.70 13.44 36.18
CA PRO A 23 0.04 14.15 35.14
C PRO A 23 -0.84 14.85 34.09
N PHE A 24 -2.17 14.67 34.14
CA PHE A 24 -3.12 15.19 33.16
C PHE A 24 -4.07 16.27 33.70
N LYS A 25 -3.96 16.70 34.97
CA LYS A 25 -4.88 17.69 35.59
C LYS A 25 -5.06 18.98 34.79
N SER A 26 -4.03 19.44 34.06
CA SER A 26 -4.09 20.63 33.21
C SER A 26 -4.95 20.47 31.94
N ALA A 27 -5.16 19.25 31.46
CA ALA A 27 -5.91 18.97 30.22
C ALA A 27 -7.43 18.92 30.40
N PHE A 28 -7.94 18.90 31.65
CA PHE A 28 -9.34 18.59 31.96
C PHE A 28 -10.25 19.79 32.25
N GLN A 29 -9.77 21.03 32.13
CA GLN A 29 -10.65 22.19 32.33
C GLN A 29 -11.67 22.32 31.18
N SER A 30 -12.96 22.38 31.52
CA SER A 30 -14.08 22.45 30.56
C SER A 30 -13.97 23.60 29.57
N ASN A 31 -13.40 24.73 29.99
CA ASN A 31 -13.22 25.91 29.14
C ASN A 31 -12.15 25.66 28.06
N ALA A 32 -11.11 24.88 28.37
CA ALA A 32 -10.08 24.49 27.40
C ALA A 32 -10.62 23.52 26.33
N VAL A 33 -11.59 22.67 26.69
CA VAL A 33 -12.29 21.78 25.73
C VAL A 33 -13.07 22.59 24.69
N TRP A 34 -13.86 23.59 25.10
CA TRP A 34 -14.59 24.44 24.16
C TRP A 34 -13.68 25.32 23.30
N ALA A 35 -12.60 25.87 23.88
CA ALA A 35 -11.61 26.65 23.13
C ALA A 35 -10.85 25.79 22.10
N SER A 36 -10.47 24.56 22.46
CA SER A 36 -9.81 23.62 21.55
C SER A 36 -10.75 23.05 20.48
N LEU A 37 -12.05 22.89 20.77
CA LEU A 37 -13.10 22.64 19.76
C LEU A 37 -13.20 23.80 18.77
N ALA A 38 -13.40 25.03 19.24
CA ALA A 38 -13.57 26.19 18.37
C ALA A 38 -12.35 26.39 17.43
N THR A 39 -11.15 26.29 17.98
CA THR A 39 -9.89 26.43 17.21
C THR A 39 -9.67 25.27 16.23
N SER A 40 -9.90 24.02 16.62
CA SER A 40 -9.74 22.86 15.71
C SER A 40 -10.80 22.82 14.61
N ALA A 41 -12.05 23.18 14.90
CA ALA A 41 -13.10 23.29 13.90
C ALA A 41 -12.85 24.46 12.94
N GLY A 42 -12.52 25.65 13.46
CA GLY A 42 -12.21 26.84 12.66
C GLY A 42 -11.01 26.64 11.74
N SER A 43 -9.92 26.06 12.24
CA SER A 43 -8.75 25.72 11.42
C SER A 43 -9.03 24.63 10.38
N SER A 44 -9.86 23.62 10.71
CA SER A 44 -10.28 22.60 9.72
C SER A 44 -11.09 23.22 8.57
N ILE A 45 -12.00 24.16 8.88
CA ILE A 45 -12.79 24.89 7.87
C ILE A 45 -11.88 25.79 7.03
N LEU A 46 -10.95 26.53 7.66
CA LEU A 46 -9.97 27.36 6.96
C LEU A 46 -9.12 26.55 5.98
N LEU A 47 -8.60 25.40 6.41
CA LEU A 47 -7.83 24.49 5.53
C LEU A 47 -8.68 23.93 4.38
N ALA A 48 -9.95 23.59 4.61
CA ALA A 48 -10.86 23.14 3.55
C ALA A 48 -11.19 24.25 2.54
N LEU A 49 -11.26 25.51 2.97
CA LEU A 49 -11.40 26.68 2.09
C LEU A 49 -10.13 26.94 1.29
N LEU A 50 -8.95 26.92 1.93
CA LEU A 50 -7.64 27.03 1.27
C LEU A 50 -7.43 25.93 0.23
N PHE A 51 -7.75 24.67 0.56
CA PHE A 51 -7.78 23.56 -0.41
C PHE A 51 -8.70 23.89 -1.60
N SER A 52 -9.91 24.37 -1.33
CA SER A 52 -10.88 24.69 -2.38
C SER A 52 -10.43 25.84 -3.29
N LEU A 53 -9.56 26.74 -2.81
CA LEU A 53 -8.93 27.84 -3.55
C LEU A 53 -7.68 27.40 -4.34
N PHE A 54 -6.84 26.52 -3.78
CA PHE A 54 -5.60 26.06 -4.43
C PHE A 54 -5.82 24.91 -5.42
N ARG A 55 -6.80 24.02 -5.18
CA ARG A 55 -7.12 22.86 -6.03
C ARG A 55 -7.32 23.20 -7.52
N PRO A 56 -8.03 24.28 -7.91
CA PRO A 56 -8.19 24.64 -9.33
C PRO A 56 -6.91 25.13 -10.02
N ARG A 57 -5.93 25.62 -9.24
CA ARG A 57 -4.67 26.20 -9.75
C ARG A 57 -3.56 25.15 -9.87
N HIS A 58 -3.50 24.17 -8.97
CA HIS A 58 -2.43 23.16 -8.93
C HIS A 58 -2.95 21.73 -9.20
N THR A 59 -3.51 21.51 -10.40
CA THR A 59 -4.08 20.21 -10.80
C THR A 59 -3.09 19.05 -10.80
N VAL A 60 -1.78 19.32 -10.97
CA VAL A 60 -0.70 18.31 -10.90
C VAL A 60 -0.61 17.66 -9.53
N VAL A 61 -0.80 18.42 -8.45
CA VAL A 61 -0.74 17.89 -7.07
C VAL A 61 -2.12 17.37 -6.64
N TYR A 62 -3.18 18.14 -6.90
CA TYR A 62 -4.51 17.85 -6.36
C TYR A 62 -5.39 16.94 -7.22
N ALA A 63 -4.99 16.63 -8.46
CA ALA A 63 -5.74 15.76 -9.37
C ALA A 63 -4.88 14.93 -10.35
N PRO A 64 -3.69 14.41 -9.98
CA PRO A 64 -2.83 13.65 -10.90
C PRO A 64 -3.53 12.45 -11.54
N LYS A 65 -4.43 11.76 -10.84
CA LYS A 65 -5.15 10.61 -11.41
C LYS A 65 -6.07 10.98 -12.58
N VAL A 66 -6.67 12.19 -12.60
CA VAL A 66 -7.49 12.65 -13.74
C VAL A 66 -6.63 12.77 -15.01
N LYS A 67 -5.36 13.17 -14.85
CA LYS A 67 -4.41 13.42 -15.94
C LYS A 67 -3.72 12.14 -16.42
N HIS A 68 -3.38 11.22 -15.52
CA HIS A 68 -2.51 10.09 -15.83
C HIS A 68 -3.22 8.74 -15.99
N ALA A 69 -4.36 8.52 -15.31
CA ALA A 69 -5.06 7.24 -15.34
C ALA A 69 -5.66 6.94 -16.72
N ASP A 70 -5.71 5.66 -17.07
CA ASP A 70 -6.33 5.22 -18.31
C ASP A 70 -7.84 5.49 -18.31
N ARG A 71 -8.45 5.64 -19.49
CA ARG A 71 -9.89 5.98 -19.63
C ARG A 71 -10.85 5.04 -18.89
N LYS A 72 -10.45 3.77 -18.66
CA LYS A 72 -11.20 2.80 -17.84
C LYS A 72 -11.15 3.12 -16.33
N HIS A 73 -10.01 3.60 -15.85
CA HIS A 73 -9.72 3.84 -14.43
C HIS A 73 -9.75 5.35 -14.06
N SER A 74 -10.07 6.23 -15.01
CA SER A 74 -10.04 7.68 -14.80
C SER A 74 -11.27 8.14 -14.00
N PRO A 75 -11.09 8.86 -12.87
CA PRO A 75 -12.19 9.36 -12.07
C PRO A 75 -12.95 10.49 -12.80
N PRO A 76 -14.24 10.74 -12.47
CA PRO A 76 -15.03 11.78 -13.12
C PRO A 76 -14.38 13.17 -12.98
N PRO A 77 -14.35 14.00 -14.04
CA PRO A 77 -13.65 15.28 -14.01
C PRO A 77 -14.28 16.26 -13.01
N VAL A 78 -13.43 16.96 -12.26
CA VAL A 78 -13.85 17.96 -11.27
C VAL A 78 -13.88 19.34 -11.90
N GLY A 79 -15.03 20.03 -11.85
CA GLY A 79 -15.17 21.40 -12.35
C GLY A 79 -14.29 22.41 -11.58
N LYS A 80 -14.04 23.59 -12.15
CA LYS A 80 -13.12 24.59 -11.56
C LYS A 80 -13.64 25.31 -10.31
N GLY A 81 -14.94 25.23 -9.99
CA GLY A 81 -15.54 25.90 -8.84
C GLY A 81 -15.04 25.39 -7.48
N LEU A 82 -15.16 26.23 -6.44
CA LEU A 82 -14.66 25.97 -5.08
C LEU A 82 -15.18 24.63 -4.53
N PHE A 83 -16.50 24.47 -4.42
CA PHE A 83 -17.16 23.24 -3.92
C PHE A 83 -17.47 22.19 -5.01
N ALA A 84 -16.98 22.38 -6.25
CA ALA A 84 -17.30 21.51 -7.38
C ALA A 84 -16.80 20.05 -7.21
N TRP A 85 -15.90 19.80 -6.26
CA TRP A 85 -15.40 18.47 -5.91
C TRP A 85 -16.36 17.64 -5.05
N VAL A 86 -17.24 18.29 -4.28
CA VAL A 86 -18.14 17.60 -3.34
C VAL A 86 -19.20 16.78 -4.09
N LYS A 87 -19.77 17.32 -5.18
CA LYS A 87 -20.81 16.65 -5.98
C LYS A 87 -20.32 15.34 -6.62
N PRO A 88 -19.16 15.27 -7.31
CA PRO A 88 -18.57 14.00 -7.75
C PRO A 88 -18.30 13.03 -6.60
N VAL A 89 -17.70 13.51 -5.49
CA VAL A 89 -17.37 12.67 -4.33
C VAL A 89 -18.61 12.08 -3.67
N LEU A 90 -19.75 12.77 -3.63
CA LEU A 90 -20.99 12.20 -3.13
C LEU A 90 -21.67 11.27 -4.13
N ARG A 91 -21.71 11.64 -5.43
CA ARG A 91 -22.47 10.90 -6.47
C ARG A 91 -21.83 9.58 -6.91
N THR A 92 -20.50 9.49 -6.96
CA THR A 92 -19.78 8.32 -7.51
C THR A 92 -20.12 7.05 -6.72
N ARG A 93 -20.60 6.01 -7.41
CA ARG A 93 -21.13 4.77 -6.82
C ARG A 93 -20.02 3.75 -6.53
N GLU A 94 -20.34 2.73 -5.75
CA GLU A 94 -19.36 1.69 -5.37
C GLU A 94 -18.81 0.82 -6.52
N PRO A 95 -19.54 0.42 -7.58
CA PRO A 95 -18.93 -0.26 -8.72
C PRO A 95 -17.90 0.63 -9.44
N GLU A 96 -18.27 1.88 -9.73
CA GLU A 96 -17.38 2.89 -10.35
C GLU A 96 -16.10 3.10 -9.53
N LEU A 97 -16.17 3.04 -8.20
CA LEU A 97 -14.99 3.14 -7.33
C LEU A 97 -14.04 1.94 -7.44
N VAL A 98 -14.55 0.72 -7.69
CA VAL A 98 -13.70 -0.46 -7.92
C VAL A 98 -12.89 -0.25 -9.19
N ASP A 99 -13.52 0.26 -10.26
CA ASP A 99 -12.87 0.48 -11.53
C ASP A 99 -11.93 1.71 -11.51
N CYS A 100 -12.23 2.79 -10.79
CA CYS A 100 -11.35 3.98 -10.74
C CYS A 100 -10.21 3.92 -9.70
N VAL A 101 -10.30 3.04 -8.70
CA VAL A 101 -9.43 3.07 -7.51
C VAL A 101 -8.94 1.68 -7.07
N GLY A 102 -9.49 0.60 -7.62
CA GLY A 102 -9.16 -0.76 -7.21
C GLY A 102 -9.98 -1.27 -6.02
N LEU A 103 -9.88 -2.57 -5.77
CA LEU A 103 -10.72 -3.25 -4.77
C LEU A 103 -10.35 -2.86 -3.34
N ASP A 104 -9.06 -2.74 -3.03
CA ASP A 104 -8.57 -2.48 -1.67
C ASP A 104 -9.00 -1.11 -1.15
N ALA A 105 -8.96 -0.08 -2.01
CA ALA A 105 -9.41 1.26 -1.69
C ALA A 105 -10.93 1.31 -1.52
N THR A 106 -11.68 0.56 -2.34
CA THR A 106 -13.14 0.46 -2.20
C THR A 106 -13.53 -0.22 -0.89
N VAL A 107 -12.81 -1.26 -0.46
CA VAL A 107 -13.01 -1.91 0.85
C VAL A 107 -12.68 -0.95 2.00
N PHE A 108 -11.60 -0.16 1.87
CA PHE A 108 -11.25 0.89 2.86
C PHE A 108 -12.36 1.96 2.97
N LEU A 109 -12.84 2.49 1.85
CA LEU A 109 -13.94 3.47 1.83
C LEU A 109 -15.28 2.90 2.30
N ARG A 110 -15.50 1.59 2.19
CA ARG A 110 -16.68 0.94 2.79
C ARG A 110 -16.51 0.77 4.30
N PHE A 111 -15.31 0.45 4.77
CA PHE A 111 -15.02 0.38 6.21
C PHE A 111 -15.27 1.73 6.92
N THR A 112 -14.81 2.85 6.35
CA THR A 112 -15.08 4.17 6.95
C THR A 112 -16.57 4.53 6.99
N LYS A 113 -17.31 4.27 5.89
CA LYS A 113 -18.78 4.41 5.87
C LYS A 113 -19.48 3.50 6.89
N MET A 114 -18.99 2.28 7.11
CA MET A 114 -19.51 1.37 8.12
C MET A 114 -19.32 1.95 9.52
N CYS A 115 -18.11 2.40 9.86
CA CYS A 115 -17.84 3.03 11.16
C CYS A 115 -18.74 4.25 11.37
N ARG A 116 -18.81 5.17 10.40
CA ARG A 116 -19.74 6.32 10.44
C ARG A 116 -21.18 5.88 10.76
N ASN A 117 -21.70 4.90 10.03
CA ASN A 117 -23.07 4.43 10.23
C ASN A 117 -23.25 3.81 11.63
N ILE A 118 -22.33 2.95 12.08
CA ILE A 118 -22.33 2.37 13.44
C ILE A 118 -22.40 3.51 14.48
N PHE A 119 -21.48 4.48 14.43
CA PHE A 119 -21.45 5.55 15.42
C PHE A 119 -22.66 6.49 15.37
N ILE A 120 -23.33 6.67 14.22
CA ILE A 120 -24.62 7.37 14.15
C ILE A 120 -25.71 6.63 14.95
N PHE A 121 -25.90 5.33 14.71
CA PHE A 121 -26.92 4.56 15.43
C PHE A 121 -26.59 4.38 16.92
N LEU A 122 -25.31 4.16 17.25
CA LEU A 122 -24.86 4.17 18.65
C LEU A 122 -25.08 5.54 19.30
N SER A 123 -24.83 6.65 18.60
CA SER A 123 -25.05 8.00 19.14
C SER A 123 -26.52 8.28 19.47
N ILE A 124 -27.46 7.79 18.66
CA ILE A 124 -28.90 7.99 18.92
C ILE A 124 -29.28 7.32 20.24
N ILE A 125 -28.88 6.06 20.44
CA ILE A 125 -29.20 5.30 21.67
C ILE A 125 -28.36 5.82 22.86
N GLY A 126 -27.05 6.00 22.67
CA GLY A 126 -26.14 6.46 23.71
C GLY A 126 -26.52 7.84 24.23
N CYS A 127 -26.64 8.84 23.36
CA CYS A 127 -27.02 10.18 23.81
C CYS A 127 -28.49 10.23 24.27
N GLY A 128 -29.41 9.51 23.60
CA GLY A 128 -30.84 9.52 23.92
C GLY A 128 -31.21 8.82 25.21
N VAL A 129 -30.48 7.76 25.61
CA VAL A 129 -30.77 6.97 26.82
C VAL A 129 -29.82 7.33 27.97
N MET A 130 -28.50 7.32 27.75
CA MET A 130 -27.53 7.46 28.85
C MET A 130 -27.49 8.87 29.44
N ILE A 131 -27.57 9.91 28.60
CA ILE A 131 -27.45 11.29 29.11
C ILE A 131 -28.64 11.62 30.03
N PRO A 132 -29.91 11.40 29.64
CA PRO A 132 -31.04 11.61 30.55
C PRO A 132 -30.99 10.72 31.80
N LEU A 133 -30.59 9.46 31.65
CA LEU A 133 -30.46 8.51 32.77
C LEU A 133 -29.43 8.99 33.80
N ASN A 134 -28.21 9.30 33.37
CA ASN A 134 -27.14 9.76 34.26
C ASN A 134 -27.49 11.11 34.90
N LEU A 135 -28.17 12.01 34.17
CA LEU A 135 -28.58 13.30 34.71
C LEU A 135 -29.75 13.21 35.70
N THR A 136 -30.69 12.27 35.54
CA THR A 136 -31.86 12.13 36.44
C THR A 136 -31.54 11.33 37.70
N GLN A 137 -30.60 10.39 37.62
CA GLN A 137 -30.23 9.46 38.70
C GLN A 137 -28.93 9.85 39.44
N SER A 138 -28.48 11.09 39.25
CA SER A 138 -27.34 11.69 39.96
C SER A 138 -27.83 12.59 41.11
N ASN A 139 -27.14 12.55 42.26
CA ASN A 139 -27.52 13.32 43.44
C ASN A 139 -27.49 14.84 43.17
N LYS A 140 -28.57 15.52 43.56
CA LYS A 140 -28.79 16.94 43.29
C LYS A 140 -27.72 17.86 43.87
N ASP A 141 -27.19 17.53 45.06
CA ASP A 141 -26.23 18.37 45.78
C ASP A 141 -24.85 18.38 45.08
N TYR A 142 -24.37 17.21 44.64
CA TYR A 142 -23.11 17.09 43.90
C TYR A 142 -23.21 17.68 42.49
N ARG A 143 -24.41 17.64 41.87
CA ARG A 143 -24.64 18.15 40.51
C ARG A 143 -24.32 19.64 40.35
N ALA A 144 -24.48 20.45 41.40
CA ALA A 144 -24.23 21.89 41.36
C ALA A 144 -22.74 22.26 41.34
N GLN A 145 -21.86 21.38 41.83
CA GLN A 145 -20.40 21.61 41.91
C GLN A 145 -19.60 20.91 40.80
N LEU A 146 -20.20 19.94 40.11
CA LEU A 146 -19.54 19.14 39.08
C LEU A 146 -19.66 19.76 37.68
N SER A 147 -18.60 19.63 36.87
CA SER A 147 -18.63 20.11 35.48
C SER A 147 -19.63 19.32 34.63
N ALA A 148 -20.16 19.97 33.58
CA ALA A 148 -21.15 19.36 32.68
C ALA A 148 -20.67 18.07 31.98
N PHE A 149 -19.36 17.83 31.91
CA PHE A 149 -18.82 16.55 31.42
C PHE A 149 -18.84 15.47 32.49
N VAL A 150 -18.42 15.78 33.74
CA VAL A 150 -18.38 14.79 34.82
C VAL A 150 -19.78 14.36 35.25
N THR A 151 -20.77 15.26 35.23
CA THR A 151 -22.19 14.93 35.51
C THR A 151 -22.84 14.00 34.47
N MET A 152 -22.22 13.81 33.30
CA MET A 152 -22.67 12.85 32.29
C MET A 152 -22.03 11.45 32.43
N THR A 153 -21.08 11.28 33.35
CA THR A 153 -20.43 9.98 33.64
C THR A 153 -21.16 9.19 34.72
N PRO A 154 -21.03 7.86 34.78
CA PRO A 154 -21.67 7.02 35.82
C PRO A 154 -21.06 7.19 37.24
N LEU A 155 -20.15 8.14 37.46
CA LEU A 155 -19.33 8.21 38.68
C LEU A 155 -20.11 8.54 39.97
N TYR A 156 -21.28 9.18 39.86
CA TYR A 156 -22.14 9.59 40.98
C TYR A 156 -23.61 9.17 40.78
N VAL A 157 -23.81 8.07 40.08
CA VAL A 157 -25.12 7.56 39.64
C VAL A 157 -25.61 6.41 40.54
N SER A 158 -26.92 6.31 40.74
CA SER A 158 -27.55 5.25 41.55
C SER A 158 -27.32 3.83 41.01
N VAL A 159 -27.32 2.82 41.89
CA VAL A 159 -27.12 1.40 41.49
C VAL A 159 -28.17 0.95 40.46
N GLN A 160 -29.42 1.42 40.58
CA GLN A 160 -30.49 1.08 39.65
C GLN A 160 -30.20 1.55 38.22
N ALA A 161 -29.58 2.72 38.05
CA ALA A 161 -29.25 3.25 36.72
C ALA A 161 -28.09 2.51 36.03
N ILE A 162 -27.27 1.74 36.75
CA ILE A 162 -26.21 0.92 36.12
C ILE A 162 -26.82 -0.18 35.22
N TRP A 163 -28.06 -0.61 35.46
CA TRP A 163 -28.80 -1.45 34.51
C TRP A 163 -28.94 -0.83 33.12
N GLY A 164 -29.06 0.50 33.02
CA GLY A 164 -29.07 1.20 31.74
C GLY A 164 -27.78 1.00 30.94
N GLN A 165 -26.64 0.83 31.61
CA GLN A 165 -25.36 0.51 30.96
C GLN A 165 -25.31 -0.92 30.43
N VAL A 166 -25.83 -1.89 31.19
CA VAL A 166 -25.95 -3.28 30.75
C VAL A 166 -26.88 -3.37 29.52
N ILE A 167 -28.07 -2.76 29.59
CA ILE A 167 -29.06 -2.77 28.48
C ILE A 167 -28.48 -2.13 27.21
N CYS A 168 -27.80 -0.98 27.32
CA CYS A 168 -27.16 -0.36 26.16
C CYS A 168 -25.99 -1.19 25.62
N ALA A 169 -25.23 -1.92 26.45
CA ALA A 169 -24.18 -2.80 25.96
C ALA A 169 -24.74 -3.89 25.03
N TRP A 170 -25.85 -4.54 25.42
CA TRP A 170 -26.59 -5.47 24.57
C TRP A 170 -27.08 -4.83 23.27
N ALA A 171 -27.64 -3.61 23.33
CA ALA A 171 -28.08 -2.88 22.14
C ALA A 171 -26.91 -2.49 21.21
N PHE A 172 -25.79 -2.04 21.78
CA PHE A 172 -24.60 -1.64 21.05
C PHE A 172 -23.97 -2.82 20.32
N ASP A 173 -23.82 -3.97 20.98
CA ASP A 173 -23.29 -5.19 20.37
C ASP A 173 -24.18 -5.70 19.24
N LEU A 174 -25.50 -5.67 19.40
CA LEU A 174 -26.44 -6.05 18.34
C LEU A 174 -26.30 -5.16 17.10
N ILE A 175 -26.18 -3.84 17.30
CA ILE A 175 -25.97 -2.86 16.22
C ILE A 175 -24.61 -3.09 15.52
N VAL A 176 -23.54 -3.26 16.29
CA VAL A 176 -22.20 -3.53 15.76
C VAL A 176 -22.19 -4.85 14.97
N ALA A 177 -22.76 -5.93 15.51
CA ALA A 177 -22.85 -7.22 14.83
C ALA A 177 -23.67 -7.13 13.53
N PHE A 178 -24.82 -6.45 13.54
CA PHE A 178 -25.65 -6.23 12.35
C PHE A 178 -24.90 -5.48 11.24
N PHE A 179 -24.25 -4.36 11.56
CA PHE A 179 -23.49 -3.59 10.57
C PHE A 179 -22.26 -4.34 10.08
N LEU A 180 -21.55 -5.07 10.96
CA LEU A 180 -20.45 -5.94 10.56
C LEU A 180 -20.93 -7.03 9.60
N TRP A 181 -22.01 -7.74 9.90
CA TRP A 181 -22.59 -8.79 9.05
C TRP A 181 -23.01 -8.26 7.67
N ARG A 182 -23.76 -7.14 7.65
CA ARG A 182 -24.21 -6.50 6.40
C ARG A 182 -23.03 -6.11 5.52
N ASN A 183 -21.98 -5.51 6.10
CA ASN A 183 -20.79 -5.15 5.33
C ASN A 183 -19.97 -6.37 4.92
N TYR A 184 -19.90 -7.43 5.73
CA TYR A 184 -19.23 -8.68 5.38
C TYR A 184 -19.85 -9.32 4.14
N LYS A 185 -21.18 -9.51 4.12
CA LYS A 185 -21.92 -10.02 2.96
C LYS A 185 -21.68 -9.17 1.71
N ALA A 186 -21.62 -7.85 1.89
CA ALA A 186 -21.41 -6.92 0.78
C ALA A 186 -19.95 -6.90 0.28
N VAL A 187 -18.94 -7.06 1.15
CA VAL A 187 -17.51 -7.18 0.75
C VAL A 187 -17.25 -8.55 0.11
N TYR A 188 -17.91 -9.61 0.58
CA TYR A 188 -17.95 -10.90 -0.10
C TYR A 188 -18.47 -10.77 -1.54
N ALA A 189 -19.59 -10.06 -1.75
CA ALA A 189 -20.12 -9.82 -3.10
C ALA A 189 -19.15 -9.02 -4.00
N LEU A 190 -18.49 -7.98 -3.47
CA LEU A 190 -17.43 -7.26 -4.20
C LEU A 190 -16.26 -8.18 -4.56
N ARG A 191 -15.84 -9.06 -3.64
CA ARG A 191 -14.76 -10.03 -3.88
C ARG A 191 -15.14 -11.05 -4.95
N ARG A 192 -16.40 -11.50 -5.01
CA ARG A 192 -16.88 -12.39 -6.08
C ARG A 192 -16.90 -11.69 -7.44
N LYS A 193 -17.38 -10.45 -7.50
CA LYS A 193 -17.32 -9.62 -8.73
C LYS A 193 -15.89 -9.36 -9.20
N TYR A 194 -14.96 -9.11 -8.29
CA TYR A 194 -13.54 -8.98 -8.62
C TYR A 194 -12.97 -10.25 -9.27
N PHE A 195 -13.33 -11.45 -8.77
CA PHE A 195 -12.92 -12.69 -9.43
C PHE A 195 -13.53 -12.86 -10.83
N GLN A 196 -14.72 -12.31 -11.09
CA GLN A 196 -15.37 -12.31 -12.41
C GLN A 196 -14.84 -11.20 -13.34
N SER A 197 -14.05 -10.25 -12.85
CA SER A 197 -13.52 -9.15 -13.65
C SER A 197 -12.58 -9.65 -14.76
N SER A 198 -12.60 -8.97 -15.91
CA SER A 198 -11.70 -9.28 -17.05
C SER A 198 -10.23 -9.32 -16.65
N ASP A 199 -9.85 -8.46 -15.71
CA ASP A 199 -8.47 -8.21 -15.36
C ASP A 199 -7.95 -9.30 -14.43
N TYR A 200 -8.80 -9.80 -13.51
CA TYR A 200 -8.48 -11.01 -12.76
C TYR A 200 -8.50 -12.26 -13.65
N GLN A 201 -9.51 -12.41 -14.52
CA GLN A 201 -9.67 -13.57 -15.39
C GLN A 201 -8.52 -13.74 -16.40
N ARG A 202 -7.92 -12.64 -16.87
CA ARG A 202 -6.74 -12.62 -17.74
C ARG A 202 -5.41 -12.60 -16.99
N SER A 203 -5.42 -12.49 -15.66
CA SER A 203 -4.18 -12.40 -14.87
C SER A 203 -3.48 -13.76 -14.71
N LEU A 204 -2.16 -13.73 -14.83
CA LEU A 204 -1.24 -14.84 -14.62
C LEU A 204 -1.35 -15.36 -13.18
N HIS A 205 -1.39 -14.45 -12.20
CA HIS A 205 -1.40 -14.83 -10.78
C HIS A 205 -2.69 -15.54 -10.33
N ALA A 206 -3.83 -15.34 -11.01
CA ALA A 206 -5.04 -16.12 -10.76
C ALA A 206 -4.95 -17.59 -11.22
N ARG A 207 -4.01 -17.88 -12.12
CA ARG A 207 -3.80 -19.20 -12.76
C ARG A 207 -2.61 -19.97 -12.18
N THR A 208 -1.83 -19.35 -11.29
CA THR A 208 -0.57 -19.89 -10.78
C THR A 208 -0.62 -20.12 -9.28
N LEU A 209 -0.01 -21.22 -8.85
CA LEU A 209 0.27 -21.56 -7.47
C LEU A 209 1.76 -21.38 -7.17
N MET A 210 2.04 -20.75 -6.04
CA MET A 210 3.37 -20.69 -5.45
C MET A 210 3.55 -21.89 -4.53
N VAL A 211 4.58 -22.69 -4.80
CA VAL A 211 5.00 -23.85 -3.99
C VAL A 211 6.24 -23.43 -3.21
N THR A 212 6.20 -23.55 -1.88
CA THR A 212 7.35 -23.24 -1.00
C THR A 212 7.75 -24.43 -0.15
N ASP A 213 9.02 -24.41 0.28
CA ASP A 213 9.65 -25.39 1.15
C ASP A 213 9.77 -26.77 0.49
N ILE A 214 10.29 -26.78 -0.74
CA ILE A 214 10.50 -27.99 -1.55
C ILE A 214 11.72 -28.78 -1.00
N PRO A 215 11.56 -30.09 -0.70
CA PRO A 215 12.67 -30.94 -0.24
C PRO A 215 13.73 -31.08 -1.34
N SER A 216 14.99 -31.25 -0.95
CA SER A 216 16.14 -31.30 -1.88
C SER A 216 15.95 -32.28 -3.04
N ALA A 217 15.43 -33.48 -2.76
CA ALA A 217 15.17 -34.53 -3.75
C ALA A 217 14.14 -34.15 -4.83
N ALA A 218 13.31 -33.13 -4.61
CA ALA A 218 12.26 -32.70 -5.54
C ALA A 218 12.50 -31.29 -6.12
N ARG A 219 13.74 -30.75 -6.03
CA ARG A 219 14.11 -29.43 -6.58
C ARG A 219 14.45 -29.49 -8.08
N SER A 220 13.54 -30.05 -8.86
CA SER A 220 13.52 -30.00 -10.32
C SER A 220 12.12 -29.60 -10.78
N ASP A 221 11.96 -29.11 -12.01
CA ASP A 221 10.65 -28.74 -12.54
C ASP A 221 9.69 -29.94 -12.53
N GLU A 222 10.19 -31.13 -12.90
CA GLU A 222 9.43 -32.37 -12.81
C GLU A 222 9.11 -32.77 -11.35
N GLY A 223 10.06 -32.61 -10.42
CA GLY A 223 9.84 -32.88 -9.00
C GLY A 223 8.74 -32.02 -8.39
N VAL A 224 8.67 -30.74 -8.78
CA VAL A 224 7.59 -29.83 -8.39
C VAL A 224 6.26 -30.23 -9.02
N MET A 225 6.26 -30.66 -10.28
CA MET A 225 5.07 -31.19 -10.96
C MET A 225 4.51 -32.42 -10.22
N ARG A 226 5.35 -33.44 -9.95
CA ARG A 226 4.98 -34.67 -9.20
C ARG A 226 4.44 -34.35 -7.79
N LEU A 227 5.03 -33.36 -7.10
CA LEU A 227 4.58 -32.91 -5.78
C LEU A 227 3.18 -32.28 -5.78
N VAL A 228 2.85 -31.52 -6.83
CA VAL A 228 1.53 -30.93 -7.01
C VAL A 228 0.51 -31.98 -7.43
N ASP A 229 0.91 -32.91 -8.30
CA ASP A 229 0.02 -33.92 -8.86
C ASP A 229 -0.57 -34.86 -7.78
N GLY A 230 0.21 -35.26 -6.78
CA GLY A 230 -0.28 -36.00 -5.61
C GLY A 230 -1.34 -35.28 -4.74
N VAL A 231 -1.69 -34.03 -5.08
CA VAL A 231 -2.76 -33.24 -4.44
C VAL A 231 -3.79 -32.71 -5.46
N ASN A 232 -3.55 -32.94 -6.75
CA ASN A 232 -4.35 -32.45 -7.85
C ASN A 232 -5.68 -33.23 -7.96
N PRO A 233 -6.85 -32.57 -7.83
CA PRO A 233 -8.16 -33.20 -8.04
C PRO A 233 -8.62 -33.11 -9.51
N THR A 234 -7.73 -32.72 -10.43
CA THR A 234 -8.03 -32.38 -11.83
C THR A 234 -7.23 -33.28 -12.77
N ALA A 235 -7.83 -33.71 -13.89
CA ALA A 235 -7.11 -34.38 -14.97
C ALA A 235 -6.09 -33.48 -15.74
N ALA A 236 -6.11 -32.16 -15.54
CA ALA A 236 -5.24 -31.23 -16.25
C ALA A 236 -3.83 -31.14 -15.62
N LEU A 237 -2.82 -31.50 -16.41
CA LEU A 237 -1.40 -31.37 -16.05
C LEU A 237 -0.97 -29.88 -16.03
N PRO A 238 -0.31 -29.40 -14.95
CA PRO A 238 0.24 -28.05 -14.90
C PRO A 238 1.65 -27.96 -15.50
N ARG A 239 2.08 -26.72 -15.77
CA ARG A 239 3.50 -26.40 -16.03
C ARG A 239 4.18 -25.89 -14.76
N ALA A 240 5.32 -26.46 -14.40
CA ALA A 240 6.10 -26.08 -13.24
C ALA A 240 7.39 -25.34 -13.64
N THR A 241 7.85 -24.43 -12.78
CA THR A 241 9.12 -23.71 -12.92
C THR A 241 9.74 -23.48 -11.54
N ILE A 242 10.93 -24.03 -11.32
CA ILE A 242 11.68 -23.94 -10.07
C ILE A 242 12.41 -22.59 -9.98
N GLY A 243 12.45 -22.00 -8.79
CA GLY A 243 13.27 -20.81 -8.55
C GLY A 243 14.76 -21.16 -8.62
N ARG A 244 15.52 -20.48 -9.48
CA ARG A 244 17.00 -20.59 -9.50
C ARG A 244 17.65 -19.56 -8.58
N ASN A 245 18.84 -19.87 -8.06
CA ASN A 245 19.58 -18.97 -7.16
C ASN A 245 20.19 -17.79 -7.93
N VAL A 246 19.60 -16.59 -7.77
CA VAL A 246 20.07 -15.33 -8.37
C VAL A 246 21.28 -14.68 -7.66
N LYS A 247 21.94 -15.37 -6.73
CA LYS A 247 23.10 -14.90 -5.95
C LYS A 247 22.83 -13.52 -5.31
N GLY A 248 23.49 -12.48 -5.80
CA GLY A 248 23.36 -11.09 -5.38
C GLY A 248 22.86 -10.17 -6.48
N LEU A 249 22.31 -10.70 -7.59
CA LEU A 249 21.82 -9.90 -8.72
C LEU A 249 20.87 -8.75 -8.30
N PRO A 250 19.93 -8.91 -7.35
CA PRO A 250 19.09 -7.80 -6.90
C PRO A 250 19.89 -6.68 -6.20
N LYS A 251 20.99 -7.03 -5.51
CA LYS A 251 21.89 -6.09 -4.88
C LYS A 251 22.70 -5.32 -5.94
N LEU A 252 23.23 -6.01 -6.94
CA LEU A 252 23.96 -5.39 -8.06
C LEU A 252 23.07 -4.43 -8.85
N ILE A 253 21.84 -4.82 -9.16
CA ILE A 253 20.87 -3.93 -9.83
C ILE A 253 20.56 -2.72 -8.95
N ARG A 254 20.46 -2.88 -7.63
CA ARG A 254 20.24 -1.74 -6.72
C ARG A 254 21.47 -0.82 -6.64
N GLU A 255 22.67 -1.38 -6.63
CA GLU A 255 23.93 -0.62 -6.64
C GLU A 255 24.11 0.14 -7.98
N HIS A 256 23.68 -0.45 -9.10
CA HIS A 256 23.56 0.21 -10.41
C HIS A 256 22.50 1.33 -10.40
N GLU A 257 21.29 1.06 -9.89
CA GLU A 257 20.22 2.05 -9.76
C GLU A 257 20.63 3.24 -8.86
N GLU A 258 21.39 2.98 -7.78
CA GLU A 258 21.97 3.99 -6.90
C GLU A 258 23.08 4.81 -7.60
N ALA A 259 23.98 4.16 -8.35
CA ALA A 259 25.06 4.83 -9.10
C ALA A 259 24.51 5.73 -10.22
N VAL A 260 23.51 5.27 -10.99
CA VAL A 260 22.83 6.06 -12.02
C VAL A 260 22.13 7.28 -11.41
N ARG A 261 21.40 7.12 -10.29
CA ARG A 261 20.77 8.25 -9.58
C ARG A 261 21.80 9.25 -9.02
N GLN A 262 22.97 8.79 -8.58
CA GLN A 262 24.08 9.67 -8.18
C GLN A 262 24.64 10.45 -9.38
N LEU A 263 24.86 9.78 -10.52
CA LEU A 263 25.32 10.40 -11.76
C LEU A 263 24.33 11.46 -12.24
N GLU A 264 23.03 11.16 -12.29
CA GLU A 264 21.99 12.14 -12.61
C GLU A 264 22.03 13.37 -11.69
N SER A 265 22.25 13.19 -10.39
CA SER A 265 22.38 14.29 -9.41
C SER A 265 23.64 15.15 -9.67
N VAL A 266 24.76 14.54 -10.04
CA VAL A 266 26.00 15.24 -10.40
C VAL A 266 25.82 16.01 -11.69
N LEU A 267 25.27 15.37 -12.74
CA LEU A 267 25.00 15.98 -14.04
C LEU A 267 23.99 17.12 -13.95
N ALA A 268 22.90 16.98 -13.18
CA ALA A 268 21.90 18.05 -12.99
C ALA A 268 22.48 19.30 -12.30
N LYS A 269 23.47 19.14 -11.41
CA LYS A 269 24.17 20.25 -10.77
C LYS A 269 25.19 20.90 -11.70
N TYR A 270 25.98 20.09 -12.42
CA TYR A 270 27.03 20.57 -13.31
C TYR A 270 26.48 21.23 -14.59
N LEU A 271 25.46 20.63 -15.19
CA LEU A 271 24.83 21.08 -16.45
C LEU A 271 23.65 22.03 -16.23
N LYS A 272 23.56 22.68 -15.06
CA LYS A 272 22.47 23.63 -14.73
C LYS A 272 22.37 24.77 -15.76
N ASN A 273 23.51 25.25 -16.24
CA ASN A 273 23.63 26.25 -17.31
C ASN A 273 24.51 25.67 -18.43
N PRO A 274 23.94 25.04 -19.47
CA PRO A 274 24.71 24.31 -20.49
C PRO A 274 25.64 25.22 -21.30
N ASP A 275 25.26 26.49 -21.51
CA ASP A 275 26.04 27.47 -22.28
C ASP A 275 27.24 28.03 -21.50
N ARG A 276 27.29 27.82 -20.18
CA ARG A 276 28.33 28.32 -19.27
C ARG A 276 28.68 27.28 -18.21
N LEU A 277 29.36 26.23 -18.66
CA LEU A 277 29.87 25.18 -17.78
C LEU A 277 30.93 25.73 -16.81
N PRO A 278 30.91 25.33 -15.53
CA PRO A 278 31.97 25.72 -14.60
C PRO A 278 33.30 25.04 -14.98
N PRO A 279 34.45 25.73 -14.81
CA PRO A 279 35.75 25.29 -15.33
C PRO A 279 36.26 24.01 -14.64
N ASN A 280 35.94 23.85 -13.35
CA ASN A 280 36.30 22.65 -12.60
C ASN A 280 35.16 21.62 -12.66
N ARG A 281 35.50 20.41 -13.10
CA ARG A 281 34.59 19.26 -13.05
C ARG A 281 34.29 18.85 -11.59
N PRO A 282 33.10 18.28 -11.32
CA PRO A 282 32.71 17.89 -9.97
C PRO A 282 33.56 16.69 -9.51
N THR A 283 34.17 16.76 -8.33
CA THR A 283 34.94 15.65 -7.76
C THR A 283 34.19 14.94 -6.65
N ILE A 284 34.29 13.61 -6.59
CA ILE A 284 33.77 12.77 -5.51
C ILE A 284 34.93 12.10 -4.75
N ARG A 285 34.66 11.66 -3.52
CA ARG A 285 35.53 10.74 -2.78
C ARG A 285 34.97 9.31 -2.95
N PRO A 286 35.70 8.37 -3.55
CA PRO A 286 35.25 6.98 -3.63
C PRO A 286 34.93 6.39 -2.25
N PRO A 287 33.99 5.43 -2.16
CA PRO A 287 33.67 4.76 -0.92
C PRO A 287 34.88 3.94 -0.44
N ARG A 288 35.12 3.90 0.88
CA ARG A 288 36.30 3.24 1.50
C ARG A 288 36.49 1.76 1.15
N LYS A 289 35.50 1.09 0.55
CA LYS A 289 35.57 -0.31 0.09
C LYS A 289 36.21 -0.49 -1.29
N GLU A 290 36.26 0.58 -2.08
CA GLU A 290 36.82 0.63 -3.44
C GLU A 290 38.08 1.52 -3.46
N LYS A 291 38.67 1.74 -2.28
CA LYS A 291 39.84 2.58 -2.09
C LYS A 291 41.07 1.69 -1.91
N ASP A 292 41.67 1.31 -3.03
CA ASP A 292 43.04 0.76 -3.03
C ASP A 292 44.05 1.88 -2.70
N ASP A 293 45.25 1.52 -2.24
CA ASP A 293 46.26 2.51 -1.81
C ASP A 293 46.69 3.47 -2.94
N GLU A 294 46.56 3.06 -4.20
CA GLU A 294 46.85 3.86 -5.38
C GLU A 294 45.73 4.84 -5.79
N THR A 295 44.53 4.72 -5.19
CA THR A 295 43.38 5.56 -5.60
C THR A 295 43.48 6.99 -5.06
N PRO A 296 43.42 8.03 -5.93
CA PRO A 296 43.55 9.41 -5.49
C PRO A 296 42.39 9.85 -4.60
N ALA A 297 42.68 10.68 -3.59
CA ALA A 297 41.73 11.04 -2.53
C ALA A 297 40.50 11.86 -3.00
N LYS A 298 40.49 12.31 -4.25
CA LYS A 298 39.36 12.87 -5.00
C LYS A 298 39.49 12.41 -6.45
N VAL A 299 38.40 11.92 -7.04
CA VAL A 299 38.32 11.50 -8.45
C VAL A 299 37.26 12.36 -9.16
N ASP A 300 37.34 12.52 -10.47
CA ASP A 300 36.22 13.09 -11.26
C ASP A 300 34.97 12.24 -11.03
N ALA A 301 33.89 12.88 -10.57
CA ALA A 301 32.65 12.20 -10.23
C ALA A 301 31.91 11.67 -11.47
N ILE A 302 32.07 12.31 -12.63
CA ILE A 302 31.41 11.88 -13.86
C ILE A 302 32.08 10.61 -14.38
N ASP A 303 33.40 10.63 -14.53
CA ASP A 303 34.16 9.50 -15.08
C ASP A 303 34.08 8.29 -14.13
N TYR A 304 34.36 8.47 -12.82
CA TYR A 304 34.24 7.39 -11.83
C TYR A 304 32.85 6.73 -11.78
N LEU A 305 31.77 7.51 -11.79
CA LEU A 305 30.41 6.95 -11.79
C LEU A 305 30.08 6.27 -13.13
N THR A 306 30.61 6.77 -14.25
CA THR A 306 30.43 6.16 -15.58
C THR A 306 31.09 4.79 -15.65
N ASP A 307 32.34 4.68 -15.21
CA ASP A 307 33.09 3.42 -15.17
C ASP A 307 32.44 2.44 -14.19
N ARG A 308 31.99 2.94 -13.01
CA ARG A 308 31.30 2.12 -12.01
C ARG A 308 29.99 1.54 -12.54
N ILE A 309 29.24 2.30 -13.34
CA ILE A 309 28.01 1.83 -13.99
C ILE A 309 28.34 0.73 -15.01
N GLN A 310 29.36 0.92 -15.86
CA GLN A 310 29.76 -0.09 -16.86
C GLN A 310 30.17 -1.42 -16.20
N LEU A 311 31.02 -1.38 -15.18
CA LEU A 311 31.43 -2.56 -14.41
C LEU A 311 30.24 -3.31 -13.78
N LEU A 312 29.24 -2.57 -13.28
CA LEU A 312 28.02 -3.16 -12.73
C LEU A 312 27.13 -3.76 -13.82
N GLU A 313 27.02 -3.14 -15.01
CA GLU A 313 26.29 -3.70 -16.15
C GLU A 313 26.92 -5.00 -16.65
N GLU A 314 28.25 -5.08 -16.71
CA GLU A 314 28.98 -6.30 -17.07
C GLU A 314 28.79 -7.42 -16.03
N GLU A 315 28.92 -7.14 -14.73
CA GLU A 315 28.67 -8.15 -13.70
C GLU A 315 27.21 -8.64 -13.74
N ILE A 316 26.25 -7.72 -13.95
CA ILE A 316 24.82 -8.06 -14.12
C ILE A 316 24.62 -8.96 -15.34
N ARG A 317 25.22 -8.64 -16.50
CA ARG A 317 25.14 -9.43 -17.73
C ARG A 317 25.70 -10.85 -17.51
N HIS A 318 26.89 -10.97 -16.91
CA HIS A 318 27.51 -12.25 -16.62
C HIS A 318 26.74 -13.08 -15.57
N VAL A 319 26.12 -12.44 -14.57
CA VAL A 319 25.27 -13.13 -13.59
C VAL A 319 23.94 -13.59 -14.21
N ARG A 320 23.36 -12.82 -15.15
CA ARG A 320 22.19 -13.24 -15.94
C ARG A 320 22.53 -14.43 -16.83
N ALA A 321 23.60 -14.35 -17.62
CA ALA A 321 24.02 -15.43 -18.52
C ALA A 321 24.45 -16.73 -17.80
N SER A 322 24.86 -16.65 -16.53
CA SER A 322 25.25 -17.81 -15.72
C SER A 322 24.12 -18.38 -14.85
N ILE A 323 22.87 -17.91 -14.97
CA ILE A 323 21.75 -18.32 -14.08
C ILE A 323 21.33 -19.78 -14.25
N ASP A 324 21.39 -20.32 -15.46
CA ASP A 324 20.88 -21.66 -15.77
C ASP A 324 21.74 -22.78 -15.20
N LYS A 325 23.02 -22.47 -14.92
CA LYS A 325 23.97 -23.37 -14.26
C LYS A 325 23.90 -23.28 -12.72
N ARG A 326 22.90 -22.58 -12.14
CA ARG A 326 22.79 -22.35 -10.68
C ARG A 326 21.84 -23.32 -9.98
N ASN A 327 22.16 -23.56 -8.72
CA ASN A 327 21.37 -24.40 -7.80
C ASN A 327 19.90 -23.96 -7.72
N ALA A 328 19.02 -24.96 -7.74
CA ALA A 328 17.59 -24.79 -7.49
C ALA A 328 17.29 -24.46 -6.02
N MET A 329 16.40 -23.47 -5.84
CA MET A 329 15.93 -22.98 -4.55
C MET A 329 14.73 -23.78 -4.03
N PRO A 330 14.41 -23.75 -2.73
CA PRO A 330 13.28 -24.49 -2.16
C PRO A 330 11.90 -23.86 -2.44
N PHE A 331 11.74 -23.13 -3.56
CA PHE A 331 10.46 -22.57 -4.00
C PHE A 331 10.31 -22.66 -5.52
N GLY A 332 9.08 -22.69 -6.02
CA GLY A 332 8.75 -22.71 -7.44
C GLY A 332 7.32 -22.26 -7.70
N PHE A 333 6.98 -22.08 -8.98
CA PHE A 333 5.67 -21.69 -9.45
C PHE A 333 5.08 -22.77 -10.36
N VAL A 334 3.78 -22.97 -10.27
CA VAL A 334 3.06 -24.02 -11.00
C VAL A 334 1.79 -23.41 -11.58
N SER A 335 1.60 -23.48 -12.89
CA SER A 335 0.60 -22.70 -13.61
C SER A 335 -0.31 -23.57 -14.47
N TRP A 336 -1.61 -23.24 -14.49
CA TRP A 336 -2.66 -23.90 -15.27
C TRP A 336 -3.22 -22.98 -16.34
N GLU A 337 -3.85 -23.54 -17.37
CA GLU A 337 -4.52 -22.75 -18.39
C GLU A 337 -5.83 -22.10 -17.87
N LYS A 338 -6.67 -22.87 -17.17
CA LYS A 338 -7.92 -22.40 -16.55
C LYS A 338 -7.72 -22.06 -15.07
N ILE A 339 -8.27 -20.92 -14.62
CA ILE A 339 -8.21 -20.44 -13.22
C ILE A 339 -8.81 -21.46 -12.24
N GLU A 340 -9.85 -22.16 -12.66
CA GLU A 340 -10.60 -23.08 -11.79
C GLU A 340 -9.74 -24.23 -11.25
N HIS A 341 -8.86 -24.77 -12.08
CA HIS A 341 -7.93 -25.83 -11.71
C HIS A 341 -6.95 -25.37 -10.62
N ALA A 342 -6.30 -24.21 -10.84
CA ALA A 342 -5.40 -23.63 -9.84
C ALA A 342 -6.11 -23.39 -8.49
N HIS A 343 -7.34 -22.87 -8.51
CA HIS A 343 -8.11 -22.66 -7.28
C HIS A 343 -8.58 -23.95 -6.60
N ALA A 344 -8.98 -24.97 -7.36
CA ALA A 344 -9.36 -26.29 -6.82
C ALA A 344 -8.15 -26.99 -6.16
N VAL A 345 -7.00 -27.02 -6.83
CA VAL A 345 -5.74 -27.56 -6.29
C VAL A 345 -5.30 -26.78 -5.03
N ALA A 346 -5.42 -25.45 -5.04
CA ALA A 346 -5.11 -24.64 -3.85
C ALA A 346 -6.09 -24.84 -2.68
N TYR A 347 -7.30 -25.35 -2.95
CA TYR A 347 -8.29 -25.68 -1.95
C TYR A 347 -8.00 -27.06 -1.32
N THR A 348 -7.68 -28.09 -2.11
CA THR A 348 -7.27 -29.42 -1.61
C THR A 348 -5.94 -29.34 -0.83
N ALA A 349 -4.95 -28.62 -1.37
CA ALA A 349 -3.65 -28.38 -0.75
C ALA A 349 -3.68 -27.49 0.51
N ARG A 350 -4.86 -26.97 0.89
CA ARG A 350 -5.03 -26.31 2.20
C ARG A 350 -4.93 -27.32 3.35
N LYS A 351 -5.42 -28.54 3.15
CA LYS A 351 -5.42 -29.63 4.15
C LYS A 351 -4.23 -30.58 3.95
N LYS A 352 -3.95 -31.00 2.72
CA LYS A 352 -2.81 -31.88 2.38
C LYS A 352 -1.51 -31.08 2.27
N ARG A 353 -0.40 -31.60 2.78
CA ARG A 353 0.96 -31.02 2.63
C ARG A 353 1.95 -32.09 2.14
N PRO A 354 2.05 -32.32 0.82
CA PRO A 354 2.86 -33.39 0.27
C PRO A 354 4.33 -33.14 0.60
N GLN A 355 5.01 -34.14 1.18
CA GLN A 355 6.40 -34.07 1.64
C GLN A 355 6.74 -32.81 2.47
N GLY A 356 5.78 -32.33 3.27
CA GLY A 356 5.97 -31.14 4.10
C GLY A 356 6.02 -29.81 3.36
N THR A 357 5.78 -29.76 2.05
CA THR A 357 5.71 -28.51 1.24
C THR A 357 4.50 -27.64 1.61
N THR A 358 4.43 -26.42 1.07
CA THR A 358 3.22 -25.58 1.15
C THR A 358 2.87 -24.97 -0.20
N ILE A 359 1.72 -25.38 -0.74
CA ILE A 359 1.15 -24.88 -1.99
C ILE A 359 0.11 -23.79 -1.64
N ARG A 360 0.16 -22.65 -2.32
CA ARG A 360 -0.80 -21.53 -2.16
C ARG A 360 -1.02 -20.83 -3.50
N LEU A 361 -2.13 -20.12 -3.66
CA LEU A 361 -2.33 -19.19 -4.78
C LEU A 361 -1.18 -18.18 -4.84
N ALA A 362 -0.64 -17.96 -6.04
CA ALA A 362 0.41 -16.97 -6.25
C ALA A 362 -0.18 -15.54 -6.11
N PRO A 363 0.51 -14.64 -5.39
CA PRO A 363 0.24 -13.21 -5.49
C PRO A 363 0.82 -12.66 -6.81
N ARG A 364 0.55 -11.39 -7.13
CA ARG A 364 1.23 -10.70 -8.25
C ARG A 364 2.76 -10.73 -8.03
N PRO A 365 3.58 -10.91 -9.09
CA PRO A 365 5.06 -10.92 -8.97
C PRO A 365 5.64 -9.73 -8.19
N ASN A 366 5.07 -8.55 -8.39
CA ASN A 366 5.51 -7.31 -7.74
C ASN A 366 5.15 -7.22 -6.24
N ASP A 367 4.24 -8.06 -5.74
CA ASP A 367 3.90 -8.17 -4.31
C ASP A 367 4.80 -9.19 -3.57
N LEU A 368 5.57 -10.03 -4.28
CA LEU A 368 6.52 -10.96 -3.67
C LEU A 368 7.75 -10.25 -3.10
N ILE A 369 8.24 -10.76 -1.98
CA ILE A 369 9.54 -10.41 -1.39
C ILE A 369 10.50 -11.57 -1.67
N TRP A 370 11.19 -11.49 -2.80
CA TRP A 370 12.00 -12.57 -3.36
C TRP A 370 13.12 -13.04 -2.42
N GLU A 371 13.73 -12.12 -1.67
CA GLU A 371 14.74 -12.41 -0.63
C GLU A 371 14.22 -13.33 0.49
N ASN A 372 12.91 -13.33 0.76
CA ASN A 372 12.28 -14.12 1.82
C ASN A 372 11.73 -15.48 1.34
N LEU A 373 11.68 -15.74 0.03
CA LEU A 373 11.19 -17.02 -0.54
C LEU A 373 12.09 -18.23 -0.20
N PRO A 374 13.44 -18.13 -0.16
CA PRO A 374 14.30 -19.27 0.19
C PRO A 374 14.26 -19.66 1.68
N LEU A 375 13.68 -18.83 2.56
CA LEU A 375 13.71 -19.06 4.00
C LEU A 375 12.86 -20.26 4.42
N SER A 376 13.46 -21.20 5.15
CA SER A 376 12.75 -22.38 5.69
C SER A 376 11.59 -22.00 6.61
N LYS A 377 10.61 -22.91 6.77
CA LYS A 377 9.49 -22.73 7.71
C LYS A 377 9.93 -22.41 9.14
N GLN A 378 11.00 -23.06 9.61
CA GLN A 378 11.55 -22.84 10.95
C GLN A 378 12.17 -21.43 11.05
N ALA A 379 13.01 -21.03 10.09
CA ALA A 379 13.60 -19.70 10.06
C ALA A 379 12.54 -18.58 10.00
N ARG A 380 11.47 -18.75 9.20
CA ARG A 380 10.34 -17.78 9.15
C ARG A 380 9.53 -17.76 10.44
N LYS A 381 9.31 -18.90 11.11
CA LYS A 381 8.68 -18.92 12.44
C LYS A 381 9.53 -18.20 13.49
N TRP A 382 10.84 -18.49 13.52
CA TRP A 382 11.77 -17.88 14.47
C TRP A 382 11.88 -16.36 14.28
N LYS A 383 12.08 -15.88 13.04
CA LYS A 383 12.10 -14.44 12.73
C LYS A 383 10.84 -13.72 13.17
N ARG A 384 9.66 -14.33 12.99
CA ARG A 384 8.38 -13.77 13.47
C ARG A 384 8.28 -13.74 14.98
N PHE A 385 8.70 -14.81 15.67
CA PHE A 385 8.72 -14.87 17.13
C PHE A 385 9.65 -13.80 17.73
N VAL A 386 10.87 -13.68 17.19
CA VAL A 386 11.83 -12.62 17.56
C VAL A 386 11.26 -11.22 17.28
N ASN A 387 10.56 -11.02 16.16
CA ASN A 387 9.88 -9.75 15.88
C ASN A 387 8.77 -9.43 16.89
N VAL A 388 7.97 -10.43 17.31
CA VAL A 388 6.97 -10.26 18.38
C VAL A 388 7.64 -9.89 19.70
N ILE A 389 8.77 -10.51 20.06
CA ILE A 389 9.54 -10.16 21.26
C ILE A 389 10.02 -8.69 21.18
N TRP A 390 10.69 -8.29 20.10
CA TRP A 390 11.17 -6.92 19.93
C TRP A 390 10.03 -5.88 19.97
N VAL A 391 8.89 -6.19 19.34
CA VAL A 391 7.70 -5.33 19.42
C VAL A 391 7.16 -5.26 20.86
N SER A 392 7.11 -6.36 21.61
CA SER A 392 6.66 -6.36 23.00
C SER A 392 7.60 -5.56 23.90
N ILE A 393 8.92 -5.74 23.75
CA ILE A 393 9.94 -4.94 24.46
C ILE A 393 9.78 -3.46 24.14
N LEU A 394 9.68 -3.09 22.86
CA LEU A 394 9.44 -1.71 22.43
C LEU A 394 8.14 -1.15 23.02
N THR A 395 7.07 -1.94 23.06
CA THR A 395 5.78 -1.54 23.63
C THR A 395 5.92 -1.18 25.11
N VAL A 396 6.56 -2.03 25.91
CA VAL A 396 6.78 -1.77 27.35
C VAL A 396 7.76 -0.60 27.57
N LEU A 397 8.86 -0.55 26.82
CA LEU A 397 9.84 0.53 26.90
C LEU A 397 9.21 1.90 26.62
N TRP A 398 8.26 1.97 25.67
CA TRP A 398 7.62 3.22 25.26
C TRP A 398 6.68 3.84 26.32
N ILE A 399 6.33 3.09 27.36
CA ILE A 399 5.61 3.65 28.52
C ILE A 399 6.44 4.76 29.16
N VAL A 400 7.77 4.62 29.24
CA VAL A 400 8.66 5.60 29.88
C VAL A 400 8.72 6.93 29.11
N PRO A 401 8.98 6.98 27.78
CA PRO A 401 8.81 8.19 26.97
C PRO A 401 7.44 8.84 27.11
N ASN A 402 6.35 8.06 27.07
CA ASN A 402 5.00 8.61 27.21
C ASN A 402 4.79 9.28 28.58
N ALA A 403 5.26 8.65 29.67
CA ALA A 403 5.22 9.23 31.01
C ALA A 403 6.10 10.48 31.13
N MET A 404 7.33 10.46 30.62
CA MET A 404 8.23 11.63 30.64
C MET A 404 7.64 12.84 29.87
N ILE A 405 7.02 12.60 28.71
CA ILE A 405 6.32 13.65 27.96
C ILE A 405 5.15 14.20 28.80
N ALA A 406 4.36 13.33 29.44
CA ALA A 406 3.23 13.73 30.26
C ALA A 406 3.62 14.50 31.53
N ILE A 407 4.78 14.22 32.14
CA ILE A 407 5.23 14.85 33.40
C ILE A 407 6.03 16.14 33.15
N PHE A 408 7.00 16.10 32.23
CA PHE A 408 7.98 17.19 32.06
C PHE A 408 7.66 18.13 30.90
N LEU A 409 7.13 17.61 29.78
CA LEU A 409 6.82 18.44 28.61
C LEU A 409 5.44 19.10 28.71
N SER A 410 4.50 18.53 29.49
CA SER A 410 3.20 19.17 29.73
C SER A 410 3.32 20.45 30.58
N ASN A 411 4.25 20.47 31.54
CA ASN A 411 4.53 21.59 32.41
C ASN A 411 6.02 21.71 32.72
N LEU A 412 6.71 22.68 32.10
CA LEU A 412 8.14 22.89 32.30
C LEU A 412 8.51 23.28 33.74
N ASN A 413 7.58 23.82 34.52
CA ASN A 413 7.83 24.13 35.94
C ASN A 413 8.13 22.86 36.76
N ASN A 414 7.59 21.70 36.37
CA ASN A 414 7.91 20.40 36.99
C ASN A 414 9.38 20.00 36.76
N LEU A 415 9.97 20.45 35.65
CA LEU A 415 11.37 20.18 35.28
C LEU A 415 12.33 20.98 36.19
N GLY A 416 11.94 22.20 36.57
CA GLY A 416 12.70 23.04 37.50
C GLY A 416 12.76 22.51 38.94
N LEU A 417 11.77 21.71 39.37
CA LEU A 417 11.83 21.00 40.66
C LEU A 417 12.95 19.94 40.68
N VAL A 418 13.22 19.30 39.54
CA VAL A 418 14.29 18.29 39.38
C VAL A 418 15.63 18.93 39.01
N TRP A 419 15.62 20.10 38.37
CA TRP A 419 16.83 20.81 37.93
C TRP A 419 16.88 22.27 38.45
N PRO A 420 17.54 22.52 39.59
CA PRO A 420 17.54 23.86 40.22
C PRO A 420 18.10 24.99 39.34
N ALA A 421 19.09 24.71 38.49
CA ALA A 421 19.64 25.69 37.54
C ALA A 421 18.70 25.99 36.36
N PHE A 422 17.75 25.09 36.06
CA PHE A 422 16.67 25.39 35.13
C PHE A 422 15.62 26.29 35.80
N GLN A 423 15.32 26.08 37.09
CA GLN A 423 14.37 26.92 37.83
C GLN A 423 14.83 28.38 37.96
N THR A 424 16.13 28.64 38.17
CA THR A 424 16.66 30.01 38.16
C THR A 424 16.54 30.67 36.77
N SER A 425 16.70 29.91 35.68
CA SER A 425 16.47 30.42 34.31
C SER A 425 14.98 30.65 34.01
N LEU A 426 14.10 29.77 34.49
CA LEU A 426 12.65 29.85 34.33
C LEU A 426 12.09 31.08 35.06
N ASN A 427 12.51 31.30 36.30
CA ASN A 427 12.16 32.48 37.09
C ASN A 427 12.70 33.79 36.47
N ALA A 428 13.87 33.75 35.82
CA ALA A 428 14.45 34.93 35.17
C ALA A 428 13.71 35.34 33.88
N ASN A 429 13.17 34.38 33.11
CA ASN A 429 12.54 34.65 31.80
C ASN A 429 11.23 33.86 31.58
N PRO A 430 10.19 34.07 32.41
CA PRO A 430 8.98 33.25 32.39
C PRO A 430 8.22 33.31 31.06
N HIS A 431 8.17 34.47 30.39
CA HIS A 431 7.49 34.63 29.10
C HIS A 431 8.16 33.84 27.97
N VAL A 432 9.51 33.78 27.95
CA VAL A 432 10.26 33.02 26.94
C VAL A 432 10.05 31.53 27.15
N TRP A 433 10.15 31.05 28.38
CA TRP A 433 9.93 29.63 28.69
C TRP A 433 8.48 29.19 28.49
N ALA A 434 7.48 30.06 28.72
CA ALA A 434 6.09 29.80 28.36
C ALA A 434 5.88 29.70 26.83
N ALA A 435 6.52 30.57 26.04
CA ALA A 435 6.49 30.48 24.58
C ALA A 435 7.18 29.21 24.06
N VAL A 436 8.32 28.85 24.64
CA VAL A 436 9.02 27.57 24.36
C VAL A 436 8.12 26.38 24.73
N GLN A 437 7.45 26.39 25.88
CA GLN A 437 6.50 25.34 26.25
C GLN A 437 5.36 25.20 25.23
N GLY A 438 4.78 26.31 24.77
CA GLY A 438 3.70 26.30 23.78
C GLY A 438 4.07 25.74 22.40
N ILE A 439 5.35 25.83 22.00
CA ILE A 439 5.82 25.41 20.67
C ILE A 439 6.61 24.09 20.73
N LEU A 440 7.61 24.01 21.61
CA LEU A 440 8.58 22.91 21.68
C LEU A 440 7.95 21.62 22.22
N SER A 441 7.05 21.70 23.20
CA SER A 441 6.41 20.50 23.77
C SER A 441 5.54 19.76 22.75
N PRO A 442 4.62 20.44 22.01
CA PRO A 442 3.91 19.81 20.89
C PRO A 442 4.84 19.34 19.76
N ALA A 443 5.92 20.07 19.46
CA ALA A 443 6.86 19.71 18.40
C ALA A 443 7.65 18.43 18.72
N ILE A 444 8.25 18.32 19.92
CA ILE A 444 8.95 17.10 20.36
C ILE A 444 7.98 15.92 20.41
N THR A 445 6.79 16.12 20.98
CA THR A 445 5.74 15.08 21.04
C THR A 445 5.39 14.59 19.64
N SER A 446 5.17 15.50 18.68
CA SER A 446 4.87 15.15 17.29
C SER A 446 6.01 14.39 16.61
N LEU A 447 7.26 14.81 16.83
CA LEU A 447 8.46 14.15 16.28
C LEU A 447 8.59 12.71 16.81
N VAL A 448 8.39 12.50 18.11
CA VAL A 448 8.40 11.16 18.74
C VAL A 448 7.33 10.25 18.13
N TYR A 449 6.12 10.74 17.90
CA TYR A 449 5.04 9.96 17.27
C TYR A 449 5.23 9.74 15.75
N ILE A 450 5.95 10.61 15.03
CA ILE A 450 6.33 10.40 13.62
C ILE A 450 7.37 9.29 13.47
N ILE A 451 8.32 9.18 14.41
CA ILE A 451 9.35 8.12 14.41
C ILE A 451 8.73 6.73 14.63
N LEU A 452 7.66 6.63 15.40
CA LEU A 452 7.07 5.36 15.82
C LEU A 452 6.64 4.44 14.65
N PRO A 453 5.83 4.87 13.65
CA PRO A 453 5.54 4.06 12.46
C PRO A 453 6.81 3.62 11.70
N ILE A 454 7.82 4.49 11.61
CA ILE A 454 9.08 4.18 10.92
C ILE A 454 9.79 3.00 11.60
N ILE A 455 9.84 2.97 12.94
CA ILE A 455 10.39 1.84 13.70
C ILE A 455 9.61 0.56 13.40
N PHE A 456 8.28 0.59 13.45
CA PHE A 456 7.45 -0.59 13.16
C PHE A 456 7.62 -1.12 11.72
N HIS A 457 7.71 -0.23 10.72
CA HIS A 457 8.02 -0.64 9.36
C HIS A 457 9.41 -1.28 9.27
N ARG A 458 10.44 -0.72 9.92
CA ARG A 458 11.80 -1.28 9.95
C ARG A 458 11.85 -2.67 10.60
N LEU A 459 11.20 -2.86 11.74
CA LEU A 459 11.09 -4.17 12.41
C LEU A 459 10.36 -5.19 11.52
N SER A 460 9.25 -4.81 10.89
CA SER A 460 8.47 -5.71 10.02
C SER A 460 9.23 -6.25 8.81
N ILE A 461 10.23 -5.52 8.29
CA ILE A 461 11.09 -5.99 7.19
C ILE A 461 11.89 -7.22 7.63
N GLN A 462 12.29 -7.30 8.90
CA GLN A 462 13.07 -8.41 9.44
C GLN A 462 12.22 -9.67 9.72
N ALA A 463 10.89 -9.54 9.79
CA ALA A 463 9.96 -10.63 10.16
C ALA A 463 9.87 -11.78 9.13
N GLY A 464 10.53 -11.69 7.97
CA GLY A 464 10.59 -12.77 6.98
C GLY A 464 9.27 -13.04 6.24
N ASP A 465 8.44 -12.01 6.06
CA ASP A 465 7.18 -12.11 5.33
C ASP A 465 7.39 -12.30 3.82
N VAL A 466 6.57 -13.17 3.21
CA VAL A 466 6.71 -13.60 1.80
C VAL A 466 6.17 -12.56 0.81
N THR A 467 5.22 -11.73 1.24
CA THR A 467 4.63 -10.67 0.41
C THR A 467 4.59 -9.33 1.11
N LYS A 468 4.72 -8.26 0.32
CA LYS A 468 4.60 -6.88 0.78
C LYS A 468 3.22 -6.66 1.42
N SER A 469 2.15 -7.12 0.77
CA SER A 469 0.78 -7.07 1.31
C SER A 469 0.55 -7.95 2.57
N SER A 470 1.38 -8.98 2.85
CA SER A 470 1.37 -9.66 4.16
C SER A 470 2.10 -8.83 5.22
N ARG A 471 3.25 -8.23 4.86
CA ARG A 471 4.01 -7.34 5.74
C ARG A 471 3.18 -6.14 6.20
N GLU A 472 2.48 -5.46 5.30
CA GLU A 472 1.59 -4.33 5.65
C GLU A 472 0.47 -4.73 6.65
N ARG A 473 -0.09 -5.93 6.52
CA ARG A 473 -1.06 -6.47 7.50
C ARG A 473 -0.41 -6.80 8.85
N HIS A 474 0.86 -7.17 8.86
CA HIS A 474 1.64 -7.47 10.07
C HIS A 474 2.06 -6.18 10.79
N VAL A 475 2.44 -5.14 10.04
CA VAL A 475 2.64 -3.76 10.55
C VAL A 475 1.35 -3.26 11.19
N LEU A 476 0.21 -3.34 10.49
CA LEU A 476 -1.12 -2.99 11.03
C LEU A 476 -1.45 -3.77 12.31
N HIS A 477 -1.13 -5.07 12.37
CA HIS A 477 -1.34 -5.88 13.58
C HIS A 477 -0.58 -5.30 14.78
N HIS A 478 0.72 -5.02 14.60
CA HIS A 478 1.60 -4.53 15.66
C HIS A 478 1.30 -3.09 16.06
N LEU A 479 1.09 -2.18 15.10
CA LEU A 479 0.67 -0.80 15.37
C LEU A 479 -0.64 -0.76 16.17
N TYR A 480 -1.64 -1.56 15.79
CA TYR A 480 -2.91 -1.60 16.51
C TYR A 480 -2.73 -2.10 17.95
N SER A 481 -1.99 -3.18 18.14
CA SER A 481 -1.70 -3.70 19.48
C SER A 481 -0.94 -2.69 20.35
N PHE A 482 0.04 -2.00 19.78
CA PHE A 482 0.78 -0.93 20.47
C PHE A 482 -0.13 0.25 20.84
N PHE A 483 -0.91 0.78 19.89
CA PHE A 483 -1.77 1.94 20.11
C PHE A 483 -2.86 1.63 21.15
N VAL A 484 -3.50 0.46 21.08
CA VAL A 484 -4.49 0.07 22.10
C VAL A 484 -3.85 -0.15 23.45
N PHE A 485 -2.69 -0.81 23.53
CA PHE A 485 -2.06 -1.07 24.82
C PHE A 485 -1.50 0.21 25.46
N ASN A 486 -0.62 0.95 24.77
CA ASN A 486 0.02 2.13 25.33
C ASN A 486 -0.91 3.36 25.37
N ASN A 487 -1.54 3.69 24.25
CA ASN A 487 -2.28 4.95 24.14
C ASN A 487 -3.70 4.84 24.69
N LEU A 488 -4.33 3.65 24.77
CA LEU A 488 -5.65 3.49 25.40
C LEU A 488 -5.54 2.89 26.81
N VAL A 489 -5.01 1.67 26.97
CA VAL A 489 -5.02 0.97 28.27
C VAL A 489 -4.08 1.63 29.28
N VAL A 490 -2.79 1.75 28.98
CA VAL A 490 -1.80 2.35 29.89
C VAL A 490 -2.17 3.80 30.16
N PHE A 491 -2.36 4.63 29.13
CA PHE A 491 -2.71 6.05 29.31
C PHE A 491 -3.95 6.26 30.19
N SER A 492 -5.05 5.53 29.96
CA SER A 492 -6.31 5.76 30.69
C SER A 492 -6.33 5.15 32.10
N LEU A 493 -5.46 4.17 32.38
CA LEU A 493 -5.32 3.55 33.70
C LEU A 493 -4.07 4.00 34.46
N PHE A 494 -3.21 4.84 33.90
CA PHE A 494 -1.92 5.22 34.50
C PHE A 494 -2.08 5.81 35.91
N SER A 495 -2.95 6.81 36.06
CA SER A 495 -3.25 7.42 37.37
C SER A 495 -3.88 6.42 38.35
N ALA A 496 -4.78 5.52 37.90
CA ALA A 496 -5.33 4.46 38.74
C ALA A 496 -4.29 3.44 39.19
N ALA A 497 -3.39 3.03 38.29
CA ALA A 497 -2.30 2.12 38.59
C ALA A 497 -1.28 2.77 39.53
N TRP A 498 -0.94 4.04 39.32
CA TRP A 498 -0.01 4.76 40.18
C TRP A 498 -0.57 5.06 41.57
N THR A 499 -1.81 5.54 41.68
CA THR A 499 -2.51 5.73 42.97
C THR A 499 -2.75 4.41 43.72
N PHE A 500 -2.70 3.27 43.03
CA PHE A 500 -2.69 1.95 43.65
C PHE A 500 -1.29 1.56 44.11
N ILE A 501 -0.27 1.68 43.25
CA ILE A 501 1.14 1.38 43.59
C ILE A 501 1.63 2.25 44.75
N ALA A 502 1.40 3.56 44.72
CA ALA A 502 1.76 4.47 45.80
C ALA A 502 1.09 4.07 47.12
N ALA A 503 -0.23 3.81 47.11
CA ALA A 503 -0.97 3.36 48.30
C ALA A 503 -0.53 1.97 48.82
N VAL A 504 0.03 1.11 47.96
CA VAL A 504 0.59 -0.19 48.35
C VAL A 504 2.01 -0.05 48.90
N ILE A 505 2.81 0.91 48.41
CA ILE A 505 4.13 1.24 48.95
C ILE A 505 4.00 1.89 50.33
N ASP A 506 3.12 2.88 50.46
CA ASP A 506 2.80 3.61 51.69
C ASP A 506 2.29 2.67 52.81
N LYS A 507 1.40 1.72 52.47
CA LYS A 507 0.94 0.69 53.41
C LYS A 507 1.96 -0.42 53.72
N LYS A 508 3.08 -0.49 52.99
CA LYS A 508 4.05 -1.59 53.12
C LYS A 508 4.84 -1.54 54.43
N GLU A 509 4.80 -0.41 55.15
CA GLU A 509 5.45 -0.29 56.45
C GLU A 509 4.76 -1.08 57.56
N ASN A 510 3.48 -1.49 57.43
CA ASN A 510 2.75 -2.08 58.56
C ASN A 510 1.99 -3.40 58.32
N GLU A 511 1.67 -3.88 57.10
CA GLU A 511 1.05 -5.22 56.97
C GLU A 511 1.12 -5.88 55.57
N ASN A 512 0.62 -7.13 55.48
CA ASN A 512 0.73 -8.01 54.31
C ASN A 512 0.19 -7.39 53.01
N ALA A 513 1.09 -7.16 52.04
CA ALA A 513 0.80 -6.51 50.77
C ALA A 513 -0.36 -7.14 49.97
N TRP A 514 -0.66 -8.44 50.13
CA TRP A 514 -1.76 -9.11 49.42
C TRP A 514 -3.15 -8.72 49.94
N GLN A 515 -3.32 -8.51 51.25
CA GLN A 515 -4.60 -8.06 51.81
C GLN A 515 -4.84 -6.58 51.49
N ALA A 516 -3.80 -5.74 51.59
CA ALA A 516 -3.85 -4.33 51.19
C ALA A 516 -4.21 -4.14 49.70
N MET A 517 -3.86 -5.09 48.81
CA MET A 517 -4.28 -5.05 47.39
C MET A 517 -5.77 -5.32 47.19
N ILE A 518 -6.41 -6.12 48.05
CA ILE A 518 -7.85 -6.42 47.98
C ILE A 518 -8.65 -5.24 48.55
N ASP A 519 -8.26 -4.73 49.72
CA ASP A 519 -8.91 -3.56 50.36
C ASP A 519 -8.63 -2.23 49.65
N GLY A 520 -7.58 -2.18 48.81
CA GLY A 520 -7.14 -0.97 48.10
C GLY A 520 -8.09 -0.44 47.01
N GLY A 521 -9.20 -1.13 46.74
CA GLY A 521 -10.30 -0.64 45.90
C GLY A 521 -9.93 -0.40 44.44
N PHE A 522 -9.06 -1.24 43.85
CA PHE A 522 -8.53 -1.03 42.49
C PHE A 522 -9.62 -0.74 41.44
N TYR A 523 -10.74 -1.47 41.46
CA TYR A 523 -11.83 -1.30 40.50
C TYR A 523 -12.50 0.09 40.58
N SER A 524 -12.70 0.63 41.78
CA SER A 524 -13.33 1.97 41.93
C SER A 524 -12.36 3.09 41.54
N LYS A 525 -11.06 2.95 41.86
CA LYS A 525 -9.99 3.82 41.35
C LYS A 525 -9.90 3.78 39.82
N ALA A 526 -9.99 2.59 39.22
CA ALA A 526 -9.97 2.40 37.77
C ALA A 526 -11.17 3.05 37.06
N VAL A 527 -12.41 2.89 37.56
CA VAL A 527 -13.58 3.63 37.02
C VAL A 527 -13.38 5.14 37.14
N SER A 528 -12.90 5.62 38.30
CA SER A 528 -12.65 7.06 38.51
C SER A 528 -11.67 7.62 37.47
N ALA A 529 -10.53 6.94 37.25
CA ALA A 529 -9.56 7.33 36.23
C ALA A 529 -10.15 7.30 34.81
N LEU A 530 -10.90 6.25 34.45
CA LEU A 530 -11.57 6.17 33.14
C LEU A 530 -12.58 7.31 32.92
N CYS A 531 -13.39 7.64 33.93
CA CYS A 531 -14.32 8.77 33.86
C CYS A 531 -13.57 10.11 33.72
N ASN A 532 -12.51 10.33 34.50
CA ASN A 532 -11.70 11.54 34.46
C ASN A 532 -10.95 11.72 33.12
N VAL A 533 -10.49 10.63 32.51
CA VAL A 533 -9.80 10.64 31.21
C VAL A 533 -10.78 10.78 30.03
N SER A 534 -12.07 10.50 30.20
CA SER A 534 -13.06 10.55 29.11
C SER A 534 -13.17 11.89 28.34
N PRO A 535 -13.05 13.10 28.96
CA PRO A 535 -13.12 14.36 28.22
C PRO A 535 -11.89 14.61 27.34
N PHE A 536 -10.72 14.06 27.71
CA PHE A 536 -9.53 14.08 26.86
C PHE A 536 -9.80 13.32 25.56
N TRP A 537 -10.43 12.13 25.61
CA TRP A 537 -10.71 11.35 24.40
C TRP A 537 -11.70 12.04 23.47
N VAL A 538 -12.73 12.70 24.00
CA VAL A 538 -13.66 13.53 23.22
C VAL A 538 -12.90 14.65 22.50
N THR A 539 -12.04 15.38 23.23
CA THR A 539 -11.24 16.49 22.70
C THR A 539 -10.24 16.01 21.65
N TYR A 540 -9.56 14.89 21.90
CA TYR A 540 -8.55 14.29 21.03
C TYR A 540 -9.14 13.81 19.70
N LEU A 541 -10.28 13.12 19.74
CA LEU A 541 -10.99 12.64 18.53
C LEU A 541 -11.49 13.81 17.69
N LEU A 542 -11.93 14.88 18.34
CA LEU A 542 -12.38 16.10 17.68
C LEU A 542 -11.22 16.85 17.00
N GLN A 543 -10.10 17.05 17.71
CA GLN A 543 -8.87 17.64 17.15
C GLN A 543 -8.33 16.83 15.96
N ARG A 544 -8.58 15.51 15.90
CA ARG A 544 -8.15 14.65 14.80
C ARG A 544 -8.80 15.00 13.45
N ASN A 545 -9.94 15.70 13.43
CA ASN A 545 -10.51 16.26 12.20
C ASN A 545 -9.56 17.24 11.50
N LEU A 546 -8.76 17.99 12.27
CA LEU A 546 -7.76 18.91 11.72
C LEU A 546 -6.69 18.14 10.94
N GLY A 547 -6.25 16.98 11.45
CA GLY A 547 -5.35 16.08 10.72
C GLY A 547 -5.93 15.64 9.38
N ALA A 548 -7.22 15.30 9.33
CA ALA A 548 -7.88 14.92 8.09
C ALA A 548 -7.96 16.08 7.06
N ALA A 549 -8.09 17.33 7.53
CA ALA A 549 -8.03 18.51 6.68
C ALA A 549 -6.60 18.82 6.19
N ILE A 550 -5.58 18.60 7.03
CA ILE A 550 -4.16 18.70 6.64
C ILE A 550 -3.82 17.67 5.54
N ASP A 551 -4.28 16.42 5.68
CA ASP A 551 -4.12 15.36 4.67
C ASP A 551 -4.70 15.79 3.31
N LEU A 552 -5.84 16.48 3.31
CA LEU A 552 -6.53 16.96 2.10
C LEU A 552 -5.77 18.09 1.40
N VAL A 553 -5.18 19.01 2.17
CA VAL A 553 -4.40 20.14 1.63
C VAL A 553 -3.04 19.69 1.08
N GLN A 554 -2.46 18.59 1.57
CA GLN A 554 -1.15 18.10 1.11
C GLN A 554 -0.06 19.19 1.06
N LEU A 555 -0.05 20.06 2.07
CA LEU A 555 0.81 21.25 2.10
C LEU A 555 2.31 20.89 2.01
N VAL A 556 2.72 19.78 2.65
CA VAL A 556 4.13 19.35 2.70
C VAL A 556 4.65 18.98 1.30
N PRO A 557 4.03 18.07 0.51
CA PRO A 557 4.40 17.87 -0.90
C PRO A 557 4.40 19.15 -1.75
N LEU A 558 3.37 20.01 -1.60
CA LEU A 558 3.26 21.24 -2.40
C LEU A 558 4.43 22.20 -2.14
N VAL A 559 4.72 22.48 -0.86
CA VAL A 559 5.82 23.36 -0.46
C VAL A 559 7.17 22.74 -0.80
N TRP A 560 7.35 21.43 -0.61
CA TRP A 560 8.59 20.74 -0.96
C TRP A 560 8.90 20.80 -2.45
N VAL A 561 7.92 20.53 -3.32
CA VAL A 561 8.09 20.59 -4.78
C VAL A 561 8.31 22.03 -5.27
N TRP A 562 7.66 23.02 -4.66
CA TRP A 562 7.92 24.43 -4.97
C TRP A 562 9.34 24.86 -4.54
N PHE A 563 9.73 24.54 -3.32
CA PHE A 563 11.04 24.86 -2.76
C PHE A 563 12.16 24.19 -3.58
N SER A 564 12.04 22.90 -3.88
CA SER A 564 13.05 22.17 -4.63
C SER A 564 13.18 22.62 -6.09
N LYS A 565 12.08 22.99 -6.76
CA LYS A 565 12.13 23.58 -8.11
C LYS A 565 12.72 24.99 -8.14
N THR A 566 12.64 25.74 -7.03
CA THR A 566 13.12 27.12 -6.95
C THR A 566 14.59 27.20 -6.53
N PHE A 567 15.00 26.43 -5.51
CA PHE A 567 16.31 26.56 -4.87
C PHE A 567 17.29 25.42 -5.20
N LEU A 568 16.81 24.24 -5.60
CA LEU A 568 17.65 23.10 -5.96
C LEU A 568 17.73 22.92 -7.48
N ALA A 569 18.65 22.06 -7.94
CA ALA A 569 18.71 21.60 -9.32
C ALA A 569 18.20 20.14 -9.35
N PRO A 570 16.87 19.91 -9.47
CA PRO A 570 16.31 18.56 -9.50
C PRO A 570 16.72 17.81 -10.77
N THR A 571 16.90 16.49 -10.69
CA THR A 571 17.13 15.69 -11.89
C THR A 571 15.84 15.58 -12.71
N PRO A 572 15.91 15.35 -14.04
CA PRO A 572 14.70 15.14 -14.87
C PRO A 572 13.83 14.01 -14.31
N ARG A 573 14.45 12.91 -13.85
CA ARG A 573 13.78 11.79 -13.18
C ARG A 573 13.04 12.24 -11.92
N GLN A 574 13.68 12.98 -11.02
CA GLN A 574 13.04 13.48 -9.79
C GLN A 574 11.87 14.42 -10.12
N ALA A 575 11.99 15.26 -11.15
CA ALA A 575 10.91 16.13 -11.59
C ALA A 575 9.69 15.32 -12.08
N ILE A 576 9.92 14.23 -12.84
CA ILE A 576 8.89 13.28 -13.27
C ILE A 576 8.27 12.55 -12.06
N GLU A 577 9.10 11.99 -11.17
CA GLU A 577 8.69 11.30 -9.93
C GLU A 577 7.79 12.20 -9.05
N TRP A 578 8.03 13.52 -8.98
CA TRP A 578 7.18 14.46 -8.24
C TRP A 578 5.85 14.82 -8.93
N THR A 579 5.70 14.55 -10.23
CA THR A 579 4.38 14.61 -10.90
C THR A 579 3.59 13.31 -10.74
N ALA A 580 4.26 12.23 -10.31
CA ALA A 580 3.61 10.95 -10.10
C ALA A 580 2.76 10.96 -8.81
N PRO A 581 1.57 10.34 -8.83
CA PRO A 581 0.70 10.26 -7.67
C PRO A 581 1.29 9.37 -6.55
N PRO A 582 1.31 9.84 -5.28
CA PRO A 582 1.93 9.08 -4.20
C PRO A 582 1.09 7.87 -3.74
N PRO A 583 1.75 6.82 -3.19
CA PRO A 583 1.08 5.60 -2.76
C PRO A 583 0.28 5.78 -1.46
N PHE A 584 -0.81 5.02 -1.30
CA PHE A 584 -1.63 5.03 -0.10
C PHE A 584 -1.12 4.06 0.99
N GLU A 585 -0.77 4.60 2.17
CA GLU A 585 -0.29 3.82 3.33
C GLU A 585 -1.42 3.13 4.11
N TYR A 586 -1.95 2.04 3.57
CA TYR A 586 -3.06 1.30 4.18
C TYR A 586 -2.84 0.95 5.67
N ALA A 587 -1.64 0.52 6.07
CA ALA A 587 -1.38 0.09 7.45
C ALA A 587 -1.57 1.24 8.46
N SER A 588 -1.01 2.42 8.17
CA SER A 588 -1.12 3.62 9.00
C SER A 588 -2.58 4.09 9.14
N TYR A 589 -3.29 4.26 8.02
CA TYR A 589 -4.68 4.76 8.05
C TYR A 589 -5.67 3.75 8.68
N TYR A 590 -5.58 2.45 8.37
CA TYR A 590 -6.41 1.45 9.04
C TYR A 590 -6.14 1.40 10.55
N ASN A 591 -4.87 1.56 10.98
CA ASN A 591 -4.53 1.59 12.40
C ASN A 591 -5.24 2.74 13.12
N TYR A 592 -5.10 3.97 12.61
CA TYR A 592 -5.71 5.15 13.23
C TYR A 592 -7.24 5.00 13.34
N PHE A 593 -7.91 4.59 12.27
CA PHE A 593 -9.37 4.44 12.28
C PHE A 593 -9.85 3.32 13.22
N LEU A 594 -9.15 2.17 13.25
CA LEU A 594 -9.46 1.10 14.19
C LEU A 594 -9.22 1.54 15.64
N PHE A 595 -8.16 2.28 15.90
CA PHE A 595 -7.87 2.84 17.23
C PHE A 595 -8.96 3.83 17.67
N TYR A 596 -9.34 4.79 16.83
CA TYR A 596 -10.41 5.75 17.14
C TYR A 596 -11.76 5.07 17.36
N ALA A 597 -12.10 4.05 16.55
CA ALA A 597 -13.29 3.25 16.77
C ALA A 597 -13.22 2.44 18.09
N THR A 598 -12.04 1.95 18.46
CA THR A 598 -11.85 1.22 19.74
C THR A 598 -12.01 2.15 20.94
N VAL A 599 -11.38 3.32 20.91
CA VAL A 599 -11.55 4.38 21.94
C VAL A 599 -13.03 4.74 22.08
N ALA A 600 -13.70 5.06 20.96
CA ALA A 600 -15.09 5.49 20.97
C ALA A 600 -16.06 4.41 21.47
N LEU A 601 -15.79 3.13 21.19
CA LEU A 601 -16.56 2.00 21.75
C LEU A 601 -16.30 1.84 23.25
N CYS A 602 -15.04 1.83 23.70
CA CYS A 602 -14.71 1.68 25.12
C CYS A 602 -15.27 2.81 26.00
N PHE A 603 -15.32 4.05 25.50
CA PHE A 603 -15.90 5.19 26.23
C PHE A 603 -17.38 5.45 25.90
N ALA A 604 -18.03 4.63 25.06
CA ALA A 604 -19.42 4.82 24.62
C ALA A 604 -20.43 4.90 25.77
N THR A 605 -20.25 4.04 26.78
CA THR A 605 -21.12 3.93 27.97
C THR A 605 -20.66 4.82 29.13
N LEU A 606 -19.41 5.28 29.10
CA LEU A 606 -18.83 6.18 30.11
C LEU A 606 -19.14 7.65 29.80
N GLN A 607 -18.93 8.08 28.54
CA GLN A 607 -19.13 9.45 28.08
C GLN A 607 -19.82 9.43 26.70
N PRO A 608 -21.16 9.36 26.64
CA PRO A 608 -21.91 9.17 25.40
C PRO A 608 -21.64 10.19 24.29
N ILE A 609 -21.20 11.41 24.65
CA ILE A 609 -20.78 12.47 23.71
C ILE A 609 -19.63 12.04 22.79
N VAL A 610 -18.84 11.02 23.15
CA VAL A 610 -17.80 10.48 22.26
C VAL A 610 -18.38 9.92 20.95
N LEU A 611 -19.61 9.40 20.98
CA LEU A 611 -20.28 8.75 19.85
C LEU A 611 -20.61 9.73 18.71
N PRO A 612 -21.33 10.87 18.93
CA PRO A 612 -21.58 11.84 17.86
C PRO A 612 -20.30 12.50 17.34
N VAL A 613 -19.30 12.74 18.21
CA VAL A 613 -17.99 13.29 17.79
C VAL A 613 -17.27 12.31 16.87
N THR A 614 -17.30 11.01 17.18
CA THR A 614 -16.72 9.96 16.32
C THR A 614 -17.52 9.75 15.04
N ALA A 615 -18.85 9.88 15.08
CA ALA A 615 -19.71 9.85 13.90
C ALA A 615 -19.41 11.01 12.93
N LEU A 616 -19.22 12.23 13.46
CA LEU A 616 -18.79 13.40 12.71
C LEU A 616 -17.40 13.18 12.10
N TYR A 617 -16.45 12.66 12.89
CA TYR A 617 -15.11 12.32 12.42
C TYR A 617 -15.14 11.38 11.21
N PHE A 618 -15.77 10.20 11.33
CA PHE A 618 -15.88 9.27 10.20
C PHE A 618 -16.75 9.82 9.06
N GLY A 619 -17.64 10.78 9.31
CA GLY A 619 -18.42 11.48 8.30
C GLY A 619 -17.57 12.37 7.40
N LEU A 620 -16.81 13.29 8.01
CA LEU A 620 -15.90 14.20 7.30
C LEU A 620 -14.73 13.42 6.66
N ASP A 621 -14.10 12.54 7.43
CA ASP A 621 -12.93 11.79 7.00
C ASP A 621 -13.26 10.88 5.80
N ALA A 622 -14.38 10.15 5.82
CA ALA A 622 -14.81 9.31 4.69
C ALA A 622 -15.04 10.11 3.40
N MET A 623 -15.45 11.38 3.48
CA MET A 623 -15.58 12.26 2.32
C MET A 623 -14.19 12.71 1.82
N MET A 624 -13.33 13.19 2.71
CA MET A 624 -11.98 13.66 2.38
C MET A 624 -11.10 12.53 1.81
N LYS A 625 -11.10 11.36 2.46
CA LYS A 625 -10.37 10.18 1.99
C LYS A 625 -10.92 9.63 0.68
N LYS A 626 -12.24 9.76 0.41
CA LYS A 626 -12.80 9.44 -0.91
C LYS A 626 -12.27 10.38 -2.00
N TYR A 627 -12.16 11.69 -1.73
CA TYR A 627 -11.50 12.61 -2.66
C TYR A 627 -10.04 12.19 -2.92
N LEU A 628 -9.26 12.01 -1.85
CA LEU A 628 -7.84 11.68 -1.91
C LEU A 628 -7.60 10.40 -2.73
N LEU A 629 -8.33 9.31 -2.45
CA LEU A 629 -8.21 8.04 -3.17
C LEU A 629 -8.72 8.12 -4.63
N MET A 630 -9.76 8.91 -4.92
CA MET A 630 -10.22 9.09 -6.30
C MET A 630 -9.19 9.85 -7.16
N TYR A 631 -8.65 10.98 -6.66
CA TYR A 631 -7.95 11.95 -7.50
C TYR A 631 -6.43 12.02 -7.32
N VAL A 632 -5.91 11.60 -6.16
CA VAL A 632 -4.50 11.84 -5.80
C VAL A 632 -3.73 10.57 -5.47
N LEU A 633 -4.26 9.72 -4.59
CA LEU A 633 -3.53 8.61 -3.98
C LEU A 633 -3.76 7.29 -4.74
N VAL A 634 -2.70 6.49 -4.83
CA VAL A 634 -2.69 5.25 -5.63
C VAL A 634 -2.42 4.01 -4.79
N THR A 635 -3.04 2.90 -5.19
CA THR A 635 -2.84 1.59 -4.58
C THR A 635 -1.61 0.91 -5.20
N LYS A 636 -0.45 0.97 -4.53
CA LYS A 636 0.80 0.40 -5.06
C LYS A 636 0.69 -1.11 -5.34
N ASN A 637 0.19 -1.86 -4.35
CA ASN A 637 -0.11 -3.29 -4.47
C ASN A 637 -1.58 -3.52 -4.11
N GLU A 638 -2.29 -4.31 -4.90
CA GLU A 638 -3.65 -4.77 -4.53
C GLU A 638 -3.58 -6.12 -3.83
N SER A 639 -4.10 -6.21 -2.60
CA SER A 639 -4.25 -7.49 -1.89
C SER A 639 -5.52 -8.25 -2.29
N GLY A 640 -6.49 -7.56 -2.89
CA GLY A 640 -7.79 -8.12 -3.26
C GLY A 640 -8.80 -8.13 -2.11
N GLY A 641 -8.82 -7.07 -1.29
CA GLY A 641 -9.70 -6.93 -0.13
C GLY A 641 -9.29 -7.77 1.08
N GLN A 642 -8.07 -8.33 1.10
CA GLN A 642 -7.62 -9.21 2.20
C GLN A 642 -7.47 -8.50 3.55
N PHE A 643 -7.35 -7.17 3.56
CA PHE A 643 -7.36 -6.36 4.79
C PHE A 643 -8.68 -6.47 5.57
N TRP A 644 -9.81 -6.75 4.91
CA TRP A 644 -11.14 -6.82 5.54
C TRP A 644 -11.18 -7.75 6.76
N ARG A 645 -10.54 -8.93 6.69
CA ARG A 645 -10.51 -9.89 7.81
C ARG A 645 -9.80 -9.34 9.04
N VAL A 646 -8.71 -8.58 8.84
CA VAL A 646 -7.94 -7.97 9.94
C VAL A 646 -8.81 -6.92 10.62
N VAL A 647 -9.41 -6.03 9.82
CA VAL A 647 -10.30 -4.96 10.25
C VAL A 647 -11.52 -5.50 11.01
N PHE A 648 -12.22 -6.49 10.45
CA PHE A 648 -13.34 -7.17 11.12
C PHE A 648 -12.94 -7.77 12.47
N ASN A 649 -11.81 -8.50 12.52
CA ASN A 649 -11.32 -9.09 13.77
C ASN A 649 -10.95 -8.05 14.83
N ARG A 650 -10.52 -6.84 14.43
CA ARG A 650 -10.24 -5.74 15.36
C ARG A 650 -11.52 -5.05 15.83
N MET A 651 -12.53 -4.86 14.98
CA MET A 651 -13.83 -4.34 15.40
C MET A 651 -14.54 -5.26 16.40
N VAL A 652 -14.49 -6.59 16.19
CA VAL A 652 -15.02 -7.57 17.17
C VAL A 652 -14.25 -7.50 18.49
N PHE A 653 -12.91 -7.38 18.44
CA PHE A 653 -12.11 -7.20 19.66
C PHE A 653 -12.43 -5.87 20.38
N ALA A 654 -12.68 -4.79 19.66
CA ALA A 654 -13.07 -3.50 20.24
C ALA A 654 -14.42 -3.56 20.97
N ALA A 655 -15.41 -4.28 20.41
CA ALA A 655 -16.69 -4.54 21.09
C ALA A 655 -16.49 -5.38 22.36
N ILE A 656 -15.70 -6.46 22.31
CA ILE A 656 -15.33 -7.26 23.49
C ILE A 656 -14.63 -6.39 24.56
N LEU A 657 -13.75 -5.47 24.16
CA LEU A 657 -13.06 -4.56 25.08
C LEU A 657 -14.03 -3.53 25.70
N SER A 658 -15.01 -3.05 24.94
CA SER A 658 -16.10 -2.21 25.47
C SER A 658 -16.92 -2.96 26.53
N ASN A 659 -17.25 -4.23 26.29
CA ASN A 659 -17.95 -5.06 27.28
C ASN A 659 -17.12 -5.29 28.54
N ALA A 660 -15.79 -5.39 28.43
CA ALA A 660 -14.90 -5.45 29.58
C ALA A 660 -14.92 -4.15 30.40
N VAL A 661 -15.03 -2.98 29.75
CA VAL A 661 -15.22 -1.69 30.45
C VAL A 661 -16.57 -1.64 31.16
N VAL A 662 -17.66 -2.09 30.52
CA VAL A 662 -18.99 -2.14 31.15
C VAL A 662 -19.00 -3.11 32.34
N ALA A 663 -18.35 -4.28 32.22
CA ALA A 663 -18.18 -5.21 33.34
C ALA A 663 -17.39 -4.58 34.50
N LEU A 664 -16.35 -3.80 34.21
CA LEU A 664 -15.54 -3.08 35.21
C LEU A 664 -16.37 -2.01 35.95
N VAL A 665 -17.26 -1.28 35.26
CA VAL A 665 -18.19 -0.35 35.94
C VAL A 665 -19.21 -1.11 36.79
N ALA A 666 -19.74 -2.24 36.29
CA ALA A 666 -20.68 -3.08 37.02
C ALA A 666 -20.08 -3.73 38.27
N THR A 667 -18.80 -4.13 38.28
CA THR A 667 -18.11 -4.63 39.49
C THR A 667 -17.79 -3.52 40.48
N ALA A 668 -17.43 -2.31 40.00
CA ALA A 668 -17.01 -1.22 40.86
C ALA A 668 -18.16 -0.48 41.56
N ARG A 669 -19.36 -0.46 40.96
CA ARG A 669 -20.52 0.33 41.46
C ARG A 669 -21.87 -0.41 41.41
N GLY A 670 -21.95 -1.54 40.71
CA GLY A 670 -23.18 -2.30 40.52
C GLY A 670 -23.28 -3.53 41.43
N THR A 671 -24.10 -4.49 41.02
CA THR A 671 -24.26 -5.79 41.70
C THR A 671 -23.68 -6.92 40.86
N TRP A 672 -23.27 -8.02 41.50
CA TRP A 672 -22.76 -9.22 40.82
C TRP A 672 -23.72 -9.77 39.75
N THR A 673 -25.05 -9.61 39.94
CA THR A 673 -26.07 -9.99 38.94
C THR A 673 -25.90 -9.26 37.59
N MET A 674 -25.51 -7.98 37.61
CA MET A 674 -25.24 -7.21 36.39
C MET A 674 -24.02 -7.77 35.65
N VAL A 675 -22.99 -8.19 36.38
CA VAL A 675 -21.77 -8.79 35.82
C VAL A 675 -22.09 -10.11 35.12
N PHE A 676 -22.90 -10.98 35.74
CA PHE A 676 -23.38 -12.21 35.10
C PHE A 676 -24.18 -11.96 33.82
N CYS A 677 -24.90 -10.84 33.71
CA CYS A 677 -25.61 -10.45 32.48
C CYS A 677 -24.70 -9.93 31.35
N VAL A 678 -23.45 -9.54 31.64
CA VAL A 678 -22.47 -9.05 30.65
C VAL A 678 -21.57 -10.17 30.12
N ILE A 679 -21.27 -11.20 30.93
CA ILE A 679 -20.41 -12.35 30.54
C ILE A 679 -20.84 -13.04 29.23
N PRO A 680 -22.14 -13.23 28.89
CA PRO A 680 -22.55 -13.82 27.63
C PRO A 680 -22.16 -13.01 26.38
N LEU A 681 -22.06 -11.68 26.47
CA LEU A 681 -21.83 -10.80 25.32
C LEU A 681 -20.52 -11.11 24.56
N PRO A 682 -19.33 -11.17 25.22
CA PRO A 682 -18.10 -11.63 24.58
C PRO A 682 -18.21 -13.02 23.92
N LEU A 683 -18.93 -13.96 24.51
CA LEU A 683 -19.10 -15.31 23.97
C LEU A 683 -19.95 -15.30 22.70
N LEU A 684 -21.05 -14.51 22.68
CA LEU A 684 -21.88 -14.31 21.50
C LEU A 684 -21.10 -13.65 20.36
N LEU A 685 -20.27 -12.63 20.65
CA LEU A 685 -19.40 -11.99 19.66
C LEU A 685 -18.35 -12.96 19.08
N LEU A 686 -17.79 -13.86 19.89
CA LEU A 686 -16.89 -14.91 19.42
C LEU A 686 -17.60 -15.97 18.57
N GLY A 687 -18.82 -16.36 18.94
CA GLY A 687 -19.68 -17.23 18.14
C GLY A 687 -20.05 -16.61 16.78
N PHE A 688 -20.43 -15.33 16.78
CA PHE A 688 -20.70 -14.53 15.57
C PHE A 688 -19.48 -14.44 14.64
N LYS A 689 -18.28 -14.21 15.20
CA LYS A 689 -17.02 -14.24 14.45
C LYS A 689 -16.79 -15.62 13.82
N TRP A 690 -16.99 -16.70 14.57
CA TRP A 690 -16.82 -18.06 14.05
C TRP A 690 -17.81 -18.38 12.92
N TYR A 691 -19.08 -17.99 13.07
CA TYR A 691 -20.09 -18.06 12.01
C TYR A 691 -19.65 -17.31 10.74
N CYS A 692 -19.22 -16.05 10.85
CA CYS A 692 -18.75 -15.27 9.69
C CYS A 692 -17.55 -15.93 9.00
N VAL A 693 -16.59 -16.45 9.77
CA VAL A 693 -15.41 -17.14 9.24
C VAL A 693 -15.78 -18.44 8.51
N ARG A 694 -16.74 -19.21 9.04
CA ARG A 694 -17.16 -20.48 8.43
C ARG A 694 -17.98 -20.27 7.15
N THR A 695 -18.81 -19.22 7.11
CA THR A 695 -19.73 -18.92 6.02
C THR A 695 -19.05 -18.23 4.83
N PHE A 696 -18.31 -17.14 5.04
CA PHE A 696 -17.86 -16.26 3.94
C PHE A 696 -16.37 -16.43 3.57
N ASP A 697 -15.54 -16.77 4.56
CA ASP A 697 -14.09 -16.59 4.48
C ASP A 697 -13.40 -17.61 3.55
N ILE A 698 -14.08 -18.71 3.22
CA ILE A 698 -13.61 -19.70 2.24
C ILE A 698 -13.80 -19.15 0.81
N ASP A 699 -14.99 -18.65 0.47
CA ASP A 699 -15.29 -18.15 -0.88
C ASP A 699 -14.64 -16.81 -1.19
N MET A 700 -14.33 -15.98 -0.18
CA MET A 700 -13.52 -14.78 -0.39
C MET A 700 -12.08 -15.10 -0.85
N LYS A 701 -11.62 -16.34 -0.65
CA LYS A 701 -10.25 -16.76 -0.96
C LYS A 701 -10.15 -17.64 -2.21
N TYR A 702 -11.13 -18.50 -2.47
CA TYR A 702 -11.10 -19.48 -3.55
C TYR A 702 -12.23 -19.23 -4.56
N TYR A 703 -11.91 -19.24 -5.86
CA TYR A 703 -12.89 -19.02 -6.93
C TYR A 703 -13.80 -20.24 -7.16
N ASN A 704 -13.21 -21.43 -7.29
CA ASN A 704 -13.94 -22.69 -7.36
C ASN A 704 -13.58 -23.58 -6.14
N ARG A 705 -14.53 -24.41 -5.70
CA ARG A 705 -14.40 -25.42 -4.64
C ARG A 705 -14.55 -26.86 -5.17
N ALA A 706 -15.11 -27.03 -6.37
CA ALA A 706 -15.48 -28.33 -6.91
C ALA A 706 -14.27 -29.22 -7.20
N ASN A 707 -14.46 -30.53 -7.06
CA ASN A 707 -13.54 -31.50 -7.63
C ASN A 707 -13.84 -31.58 -9.14
N LEU A 708 -12.92 -31.08 -9.97
CA LEU A 708 -13.06 -31.06 -11.43
C LEU A 708 -12.51 -32.36 -12.02
N SER A 709 -13.09 -33.49 -11.58
CA SER A 709 -12.69 -34.83 -12.02
C SER A 709 -13.32 -35.27 -13.34
N ASP A 710 -14.50 -34.73 -13.68
CA ASP A 710 -15.19 -35.06 -14.94
C ASP A 710 -14.48 -34.43 -16.13
N ALA A 711 -14.00 -35.28 -17.04
CA ALA A 711 -13.34 -34.86 -18.27
C ALA A 711 -14.33 -34.22 -19.27
N GLU A 712 -15.61 -34.56 -19.24
CA GLU A 712 -16.62 -34.00 -20.17
C GLU A 712 -16.99 -32.55 -19.86
N ALA A 713 -16.96 -32.12 -18.59
CA ALA A 713 -17.08 -30.70 -18.23
C ALA A 713 -15.86 -29.87 -18.66
N LEU A 714 -14.81 -30.54 -19.15
CA LEU A 714 -13.56 -29.96 -19.58
C LEU A 714 -13.41 -30.06 -21.09
N GLU A 715 -14.27 -29.34 -21.82
CA GLU A 715 -13.97 -28.97 -23.21
C GLU A 715 -12.54 -28.39 -23.27
N THR A 716 -11.66 -29.19 -23.85
CA THR A 716 -10.27 -28.87 -24.17
C THR A 716 -10.26 -28.23 -25.54
N GLY A 717 -10.90 -27.05 -25.64
CA GLY A 717 -10.75 -26.18 -26.80
C GLY A 717 -9.26 -26.04 -27.10
N LYS A 718 -8.84 -26.48 -28.29
CA LYS A 718 -7.44 -26.81 -28.64
C LYS A 718 -6.48 -25.67 -28.28
N SER A 719 -5.88 -25.75 -27.10
CA SER A 719 -4.94 -24.75 -26.61
C SER A 719 -3.67 -24.78 -27.47
N SER A 720 -3.27 -23.63 -27.99
CA SER A 720 -1.99 -23.51 -28.68
C SER A 720 -0.86 -23.70 -27.66
N LYS A 721 -0.01 -24.73 -27.84
CA LYS A 721 1.14 -25.02 -26.95
C LYS A 721 1.93 -23.74 -26.60
N LYS A 722 2.13 -22.85 -27.58
CA LYS A 722 2.80 -21.54 -27.46
C LYS A 722 2.21 -20.61 -26.38
N ALA A 723 0.90 -20.69 -26.11
CA ALA A 723 0.26 -19.90 -25.05
C ALA A 723 0.60 -20.44 -23.66
N SER A 724 0.70 -21.77 -23.50
CA SER A 724 1.12 -22.38 -22.24
C SER A 724 2.64 -22.31 -22.02
N ASP A 725 3.46 -22.32 -23.08
CA ASP A 725 4.92 -22.06 -23.00
C ASP A 725 5.23 -20.67 -22.41
N ARG A 726 4.51 -19.64 -22.87
CA ARG A 726 4.62 -18.25 -22.39
C ARG A 726 4.11 -18.06 -20.95
N LEU A 727 3.35 -19.01 -20.41
CA LEU A 727 2.82 -18.95 -19.05
C LEU A 727 3.92 -19.23 -18.01
N SER A 728 4.82 -20.17 -18.32
CA SER A 728 5.99 -20.54 -17.50
C SER A 728 7.06 -19.44 -17.49
N SER A 729 7.43 -18.88 -18.64
CA SER A 729 8.54 -17.91 -18.73
C SER A 729 8.28 -16.57 -18.02
N LYS A 730 7.01 -16.22 -17.78
CA LYS A 730 6.64 -14.99 -17.06
C LYS A 730 6.78 -15.08 -15.53
N PHE A 731 6.76 -16.26 -14.92
CA PHE A 731 6.87 -16.41 -13.45
C PHE A 731 8.32 -16.64 -12.99
N GLY A 732 9.18 -15.66 -13.29
CA GLY A 732 10.59 -15.63 -12.89
C GLY A 732 10.92 -14.52 -11.88
N HIS A 733 12.15 -14.53 -11.35
CA HIS A 733 12.64 -13.45 -10.50
C HIS A 733 12.82 -12.16 -11.33
N PRO A 734 12.24 -11.00 -10.96
CA PRO A 734 12.17 -9.82 -11.82
C PRO A 734 13.55 -9.27 -12.24
N ALA A 735 14.57 -9.40 -11.38
CA ALA A 735 15.96 -9.06 -11.70
C ALA A 735 16.52 -9.71 -12.99
N LEU A 736 15.97 -10.85 -13.44
CA LEU A 736 16.39 -11.50 -14.68
C LEU A 736 15.86 -10.75 -15.91
N ASN A 737 14.59 -10.34 -15.89
CA ASN A 737 13.87 -9.84 -17.07
C ASN A 737 13.66 -8.31 -17.06
N LYS A 738 13.85 -7.63 -15.91
CA LYS A 738 13.69 -6.17 -15.80
C LYS A 738 14.85 -5.48 -16.54
N PRO A 739 14.59 -4.55 -17.49
CA PRO A 739 15.65 -3.76 -18.11
C PRO A 739 16.33 -2.87 -17.06
N LEU A 740 17.62 -2.60 -17.25
CA LEU A 740 18.38 -1.69 -16.39
C LEU A 740 17.99 -0.23 -16.66
N ILE A 741 18.16 0.63 -15.66
CA ILE A 741 17.82 2.05 -15.83
C ILE A 741 18.92 2.78 -16.59
N THR A 742 18.53 3.60 -17.56
CA THR A 742 19.42 4.51 -18.29
C THR A 742 19.50 5.86 -17.57
N PRO A 743 20.64 6.57 -17.55
CA PRO A 743 20.72 7.90 -16.96
C PRO A 743 19.91 8.91 -17.79
N MET A 744 19.06 9.70 -17.13
CA MET A 744 18.21 10.72 -17.77
C MET A 744 18.81 12.11 -17.64
N VAL A 745 18.96 12.81 -18.77
CA VAL A 745 19.46 14.19 -18.82
C VAL A 745 18.53 15.09 -19.64
N HIS A 746 18.48 16.35 -19.24
CA HIS A 746 17.62 17.36 -19.82
C HIS A 746 18.04 17.72 -21.26
N ALA A 747 17.10 17.95 -22.18
CA ALA A 747 17.40 18.24 -23.58
C ALA A 747 18.36 19.43 -23.80
N LYS A 748 18.20 20.52 -23.04
CA LYS A 748 19.12 21.68 -23.08
C LYS A 748 20.59 21.31 -22.75
N ALA A 749 20.80 20.21 -22.02
CA ALA A 749 22.12 19.76 -21.59
C ALA A 749 22.67 18.59 -22.43
N ALA A 750 21.91 18.07 -23.40
CA ALA A 750 22.28 16.89 -24.18
C ALA A 750 23.56 17.08 -25.02
N ASP A 751 23.70 18.22 -25.70
CA ASP A 751 24.88 18.48 -26.54
C ASP A 751 26.14 18.80 -25.74
N ALA A 752 25.99 19.41 -24.56
CA ALA A 752 27.09 19.54 -23.60
C ALA A 752 27.52 18.16 -23.07
N LEU A 753 26.57 17.27 -22.79
CA LEU A 753 26.84 15.93 -22.29
C LEU A 753 27.57 15.04 -23.31
N LYS A 754 27.22 15.11 -24.61
CA LYS A 754 27.92 14.36 -25.69
C LYS A 754 29.44 14.60 -25.72
N ARG A 755 29.90 15.78 -25.28
CA ARG A 755 31.33 16.15 -25.25
C ARG A 755 32.07 15.66 -24.01
N ILE A 756 31.34 15.29 -22.96
CA ILE A 756 31.86 15.08 -21.61
C ILE A 756 31.73 13.61 -21.20
N TYR A 757 30.61 12.99 -21.57
CA TYR A 757 30.25 11.64 -21.18
C TYR A 757 30.74 10.64 -22.23
N ARG A 758 31.66 9.77 -21.82
CA ARG A 758 32.27 8.71 -22.64
C ARG A 758 31.53 7.36 -22.54
N GLY A 759 30.39 7.31 -21.86
CA GLY A 759 29.69 6.07 -21.57
C GLY A 759 29.11 5.38 -22.82
N ARG A 760 28.95 4.04 -22.73
CA ARG A 760 28.22 3.15 -23.66
C ARG A 760 28.49 3.30 -25.16
N ILE A 761 29.65 3.82 -25.55
CA ILE A 761 30.13 3.74 -26.93
C ILE A 761 30.70 2.32 -27.14
N GLY A 762 29.97 1.44 -27.83
CA GLY A 762 30.52 0.17 -28.32
C GLY A 762 30.07 -1.15 -27.64
N THR A 763 28.87 -1.23 -27.06
CA THR A 763 28.24 -2.54 -26.70
C THR A 763 26.98 -2.82 -27.51
N SER A 764 27.09 -2.64 -28.82
CA SER A 764 26.11 -3.04 -29.82
C SER A 764 26.44 -4.44 -30.37
N GLU A 765 26.27 -5.47 -29.55
CA GLU A 765 26.18 -6.88 -29.97
C GLU A 765 25.75 -7.75 -28.76
N VAL A 766 24.97 -8.81 -29.01
CA VAL A 766 24.54 -9.85 -28.04
C VAL A 766 23.58 -9.44 -26.89
N GLU A 767 22.46 -8.76 -27.20
CA GLU A 767 21.22 -8.85 -26.39
C GLU A 767 20.13 -9.71 -27.07
N GLY A 768 20.53 -10.84 -27.69
CA GLY A 768 19.63 -11.79 -28.37
C GLY A 768 19.52 -13.20 -27.77
N GLU A 769 20.45 -13.63 -26.92
CA GLU A 769 20.61 -15.07 -26.58
C GLU A 769 19.74 -15.61 -25.43
N TYR A 770 18.85 -14.81 -24.83
CA TYR A 770 17.95 -15.26 -23.75
C TYR A 770 16.46 -15.00 -24.03
N THR A 771 16.07 -15.01 -25.30
CA THR A 771 14.66 -15.03 -25.72
C THR A 771 14.38 -16.14 -26.72
N ASP A 772 14.30 -17.37 -26.22
CA ASP A 772 13.43 -18.37 -26.86
C ASP A 772 12.01 -17.77 -26.94
N ILE A 773 11.60 -17.41 -28.16
CA ILE A 773 10.29 -16.86 -28.54
C ILE A 773 10.08 -15.36 -28.22
N ALA A 774 11.00 -14.50 -28.67
CA ALA A 774 10.65 -13.14 -29.12
C ALA A 774 11.51 -12.72 -30.32
N MET A 775 10.91 -12.53 -31.50
CA MET A 775 11.55 -11.81 -32.61
C MET A 775 11.44 -10.31 -32.34
N ASP A 776 12.54 -9.58 -32.48
CA ASP A 776 12.49 -8.12 -32.36
C ASP A 776 11.61 -7.50 -33.47
N PRO A 777 10.82 -6.46 -33.14
CA PRO A 777 10.14 -5.71 -34.17
C PRO A 777 11.16 -4.97 -35.03
N MET A 778 11.04 -5.02 -36.36
CA MET A 778 11.83 -4.15 -37.26
C MET A 778 11.31 -2.70 -37.21
N LEU A 779 12.14 -1.71 -37.57
CA LEU A 779 11.64 -0.35 -37.83
C LEU A 779 10.83 -0.30 -39.12
N ALA A 780 9.71 0.41 -39.06
CA ALA A 780 8.93 0.77 -40.25
C ALA A 780 9.66 1.79 -41.15
N SER A 781 10.61 2.57 -40.61
CA SER A 781 11.42 3.53 -41.39
C SER A 781 12.67 2.93 -42.04
N HIS A 782 13.19 1.82 -41.50
CA HIS A 782 14.36 1.11 -42.02
C HIS A 782 14.15 -0.41 -41.91
N PRO A 783 13.55 -1.03 -42.95
CA PRO A 783 13.46 -2.49 -43.03
C PRO A 783 14.84 -3.13 -42.95
N GLY A 784 14.99 -4.20 -42.17
CA GLY A 784 16.28 -4.85 -41.93
C GLY A 784 17.07 -4.31 -40.73
N LYS A 785 16.64 -3.22 -40.07
CA LYS A 785 17.11 -2.86 -38.73
C LYS A 785 16.06 -3.18 -37.67
N SER A 786 16.47 -3.79 -36.57
CA SER A 786 15.65 -4.00 -35.38
C SER A 786 15.28 -2.65 -34.75
N LYS A 787 14.14 -2.57 -34.07
CA LYS A 787 13.68 -1.34 -33.39
C LYS A 787 14.62 -0.90 -32.26
N MET A 788 15.55 -1.76 -31.85
CA MET A 788 16.67 -1.45 -30.97
C MET A 788 17.91 -0.94 -31.73
N GLU A 789 18.12 -1.30 -32.99
CA GLU A 789 19.31 -0.90 -33.78
C GLU A 789 19.26 0.52 -34.38
N ALA A 790 18.08 1.08 -34.66
CA ALA A 790 17.97 2.50 -35.06
C ALA A 790 17.62 3.45 -33.91
N SER A 791 17.43 2.91 -32.69
CA SER A 791 18.00 3.59 -31.55
C SER A 791 19.48 3.21 -31.49
N GLU A 792 20.34 3.92 -32.22
CA GLU A 792 21.70 4.12 -31.73
C GLU A 792 21.53 4.62 -30.30
N SER A 793 21.74 3.74 -29.32
CA SER A 793 21.28 4.01 -27.96
C SER A 793 22.22 5.07 -27.41
N ALA A 794 21.82 6.33 -27.53
CA ALA A 794 22.48 7.44 -26.86
C ALA A 794 22.73 6.97 -25.43
N PRO A 795 23.97 7.07 -24.92
CA PRO A 795 24.37 6.35 -23.71
C PRO A 795 23.71 6.94 -22.45
N PHE A 796 22.88 7.97 -22.64
CA PHE A 796 21.94 8.60 -21.74
C PHE A 796 20.63 8.86 -22.50
N GLU A 797 19.52 8.91 -21.77
CA GLU A 797 18.22 9.31 -22.32
C GLU A 797 18.02 10.82 -22.24
N VAL A 798 17.59 11.41 -23.34
CA VAL A 798 17.34 12.85 -23.45
C VAL A 798 15.86 13.16 -23.20
N VAL A 799 15.58 13.88 -22.10
CA VAL A 799 14.23 14.29 -21.71
C VAL A 799 13.97 15.76 -22.09
N PRO A 800 13.06 16.06 -23.04
CA PRO A 800 12.70 17.43 -23.38
C PRO A 800 11.73 18.05 -22.36
N GLU A 801 11.69 19.39 -22.29
CA GLU A 801 10.92 20.13 -21.26
C GLU A 801 9.43 19.81 -21.26
N ASN A 802 8.85 19.57 -22.44
CA ASN A 802 7.46 19.18 -22.60
C ASN A 802 7.14 17.75 -22.11
N HIS A 803 8.16 16.90 -21.89
CA HIS A 803 7.99 15.51 -21.44
C HIS A 803 8.38 15.29 -19.96
N LEU A 804 8.67 16.34 -19.18
CA LEU A 804 8.96 16.26 -17.73
C LEU A 804 7.75 15.87 -16.85
N ASP A 805 6.77 15.15 -17.42
CA ASP A 805 5.49 14.81 -16.83
C ASP A 805 5.28 13.30 -16.85
N PHE A 806 4.81 12.74 -15.73
CA PHE A 806 4.63 11.29 -15.55
C PHE A 806 3.77 10.61 -16.62
N SER A 807 2.90 11.36 -17.32
CA SER A 807 2.07 10.85 -18.41
C SER A 807 2.85 10.15 -19.53
N TYR A 808 4.06 10.61 -19.84
CA TYR A 808 4.92 10.02 -20.89
C TYR A 808 5.65 8.76 -20.42
N TYR A 809 5.89 8.64 -19.11
CA TYR A 809 6.72 7.61 -18.50
C TYR A 809 5.93 6.49 -17.82
N LYS A 810 4.61 6.66 -17.65
CA LYS A 810 3.73 5.76 -16.88
C LYS A 810 3.69 4.29 -17.38
N ASP A 811 3.98 4.04 -18.66
CA ASP A 811 3.99 2.70 -19.27
C ASP A 811 5.32 1.96 -18.99
N ARG A 812 6.39 2.67 -18.58
CA ARG A 812 7.75 2.12 -18.46
C ARG A 812 7.92 1.35 -17.14
N PRO A 813 8.58 0.17 -17.12
CA PRO A 813 8.59 -0.71 -15.94
C PRO A 813 9.23 -0.12 -14.67
N ASP A 814 10.20 0.78 -14.79
CA ASP A 814 10.81 1.48 -13.65
C ASP A 814 9.83 2.42 -12.94
N PHE A 815 9.10 3.26 -13.68
CA PHE A 815 8.09 4.17 -13.12
C PHE A 815 6.80 3.44 -12.72
N ARG A 816 6.32 2.53 -13.57
CA ARG A 816 5.03 1.86 -13.39
C ARG A 816 5.02 0.99 -12.12
N ASP A 817 6.09 0.27 -11.82
CA ASP A 817 6.18 -0.56 -10.62
C ASP A 817 6.32 0.26 -9.33
N GLU A 818 6.91 1.46 -9.41
CA GLU A 818 7.09 2.35 -8.27
C GLU A 818 5.79 3.11 -7.91
N PHE A 819 5.03 3.56 -8.91
CA PHE A 819 3.88 4.47 -8.73
C PHE A 819 2.50 3.81 -8.97
N GLY A 820 2.41 2.47 -8.95
CA GLY A 820 1.14 1.74 -8.86
C GLY A 820 0.57 1.22 -10.18
N GLY A 821 1.36 0.37 -10.85
CA GLY A 821 1.17 -0.15 -12.19
C GLY A 821 -0.09 -0.93 -12.56
N GLY A 822 -1.10 -0.96 -11.70
CA GLY A 822 -2.43 -1.46 -12.06
C GLY A 822 -3.33 -0.43 -12.75
N ILE A 823 -3.07 0.86 -12.53
CA ILE A 823 -3.95 1.97 -12.96
C ILE A 823 -3.44 2.64 -14.26
N TYR A 824 -2.16 2.43 -14.57
CA TYR A 824 -1.42 3.08 -15.64
C TYR A 824 -0.94 2.03 -16.65
N GLY A 825 -1.68 1.87 -17.74
CA GLY A 825 -1.41 0.86 -18.76
C GLY A 825 -1.91 -0.54 -18.37
N ARG A 826 -1.48 -1.54 -19.15
CA ARG A 826 -1.78 -2.95 -18.86
C ARG A 826 -0.76 -3.51 -17.86
N PRO A 827 -1.21 -4.13 -16.74
CA PRO A 827 -0.35 -4.97 -15.91
C PRO A 827 0.40 -6.05 -16.70
N ASP A 828 1.67 -6.30 -16.37
CA ASP A 828 2.50 -7.33 -17.03
C ASP A 828 1.97 -8.76 -16.84
N ASP A 829 1.22 -8.99 -15.77
CA ASP A 829 0.58 -10.26 -15.49
C ASP A 829 -0.70 -10.48 -16.32
N LEU A 830 -1.15 -9.52 -17.12
CA LEU A 830 -2.23 -9.79 -18.09
C LEU A 830 -1.74 -10.60 -19.29
N ILE A 831 -2.46 -11.67 -19.58
CA ILE A 831 -2.33 -12.45 -20.82
C ILE A 831 -3.12 -11.74 -21.92
N THR A 832 -2.54 -11.62 -23.12
CA THR A 832 -3.21 -11.04 -24.29
C THR A 832 -3.47 -12.11 -25.35
N GLU A 833 -4.74 -12.30 -25.70
CA GLU A 833 -5.17 -13.24 -26.75
C GLU A 833 -4.83 -12.75 -28.16
N ARG A 834 -4.64 -11.42 -28.33
CA ARG A 834 -4.43 -10.77 -29.63
C ARG A 834 -3.16 -9.90 -29.64
N SER A 835 -2.01 -10.49 -29.31
CA SER A 835 -0.69 -9.84 -29.42
C SER A 835 -0.02 -10.02 -30.80
N GLN A 836 -0.81 -10.33 -31.85
CA GLN A 836 -0.30 -10.74 -33.17
C GLN A 836 0.07 -9.55 -34.10
N THR A 837 0.01 -8.31 -33.61
CA THR A 837 0.52 -7.13 -34.33
C THR A 837 1.34 -6.26 -33.38
N PRO A 838 2.56 -5.83 -33.76
CA PRO A 838 3.39 -4.95 -32.93
C PRO A 838 2.76 -3.55 -32.77
N ARG A 839 3.14 -2.84 -31.70
CA ARG A 839 2.77 -1.42 -31.50
C ARG A 839 3.54 -0.57 -32.54
N THR A 840 2.92 -0.31 -33.69
CA THR A 840 3.37 0.73 -34.63
C THR A 840 3.30 2.09 -33.95
N GLY A 841 4.41 2.84 -34.04
CA GLY A 841 4.65 4.07 -33.30
C GLY A 841 4.68 5.31 -34.19
N LEU A 842 3.79 5.39 -35.17
CA LEU A 842 3.39 6.62 -35.88
C LEU A 842 1.96 6.35 -36.38
N GLY A 843 1.07 7.34 -36.34
CA GLY A 843 -0.37 7.07 -36.44
C GLY A 843 -1.08 7.81 -37.56
N GLU A 844 -2.16 7.19 -38.05
CA GLU A 844 -3.36 7.90 -38.50
C GLU A 844 -4.63 7.02 -38.31
N TRP A 845 -5.83 7.58 -38.56
CA TRP A 845 -7.14 7.12 -38.06
C TRP A 845 -7.56 5.70 -38.53
N SER A 846 -8.46 4.92 -37.90
CA SER A 846 -9.80 5.21 -37.33
C SER A 846 -10.33 4.01 -36.50
N PRO A 847 -11.50 4.04 -35.82
CA PRO A 847 -12.02 5.05 -34.90
C PRO A 847 -12.49 4.46 -33.54
N THR A 848 -11.82 4.79 -32.43
CA THR A 848 -12.45 4.88 -31.10
C THR A 848 -11.92 6.11 -30.36
N SER A 849 -12.36 7.28 -30.86
CA SER A 849 -12.19 8.65 -30.35
C SER A 849 -11.42 8.78 -29.03
N SER A 850 -10.12 9.08 -29.09
CA SER A 850 -9.23 9.27 -27.94
C SER A 850 -8.26 10.44 -28.13
N ARG A 851 -8.78 11.67 -28.35
CA ARG A 851 -8.00 12.91 -28.17
C ARG A 851 -8.61 13.75 -27.05
N ALA A 852 -7.77 14.33 -26.20
CA ALA A 852 -8.16 15.41 -25.31
C ALA A 852 -8.00 16.74 -26.07
N ALA A 853 -8.99 17.62 -25.97
CA ALA A 853 -8.86 18.99 -26.49
C ALA A 853 -8.04 19.85 -25.52
N SER A 854 -7.25 20.78 -26.06
CA SER A 854 -6.62 21.86 -25.30
C SER A 854 -7.68 22.87 -24.80
N PRO A 855 -7.42 23.59 -23.69
CA PRO A 855 -8.41 24.52 -23.13
C PRO A 855 -8.32 25.91 -23.78
N THR A 856 -9.30 26.27 -24.59
CA THR A 856 -9.56 27.66 -25.02
C THR A 856 -10.70 28.31 -24.23
N PRO A 857 -10.80 29.65 -24.19
CA PRO A 857 -11.78 30.35 -23.36
C PRO A 857 -13.21 30.24 -23.90
N SER A 858 -14.20 30.27 -23.00
CA SER A 858 -15.62 30.13 -23.31
C SER A 858 -16.26 31.43 -23.83
N LEU A 859 -17.00 31.33 -24.95
CA LEU A 859 -18.06 32.26 -25.35
C LEU A 859 -19.39 31.49 -25.50
N PRO A 860 -20.56 32.16 -25.38
CA PRO A 860 -21.82 31.51 -25.01
C PRO A 860 -22.51 30.75 -26.15
N SER A 861 -23.30 29.75 -25.76
CA SER A 861 -24.04 28.85 -26.65
C SER A 861 -25.28 29.50 -27.27
N ILE A 862 -25.49 29.28 -28.57
CA ILE A 862 -26.82 29.31 -29.19
C ILE A 862 -27.44 27.91 -29.13
N SER A 863 -28.76 27.87 -28.94
CA SER A 863 -29.56 26.69 -28.63
C SER A 863 -30.17 26.03 -29.86
N GLY A 864 -30.47 24.74 -29.74
CA GLY A 864 -31.51 24.08 -30.54
C GLY A 864 -31.04 22.95 -31.45
N LEU A 865 -31.13 21.71 -30.96
CA LEU A 865 -31.84 20.61 -31.64
C LEU A 865 -31.99 19.41 -30.69
N ARG A 866 -33.24 18.95 -30.51
CA ARG A 866 -33.56 17.72 -29.77
C ARG A 866 -33.34 16.52 -30.69
N GLN A 867 -32.92 15.39 -30.12
CA GLN A 867 -33.17 14.09 -30.75
C GLN A 867 -33.69 13.13 -29.67
N TYR A 868 -34.61 12.25 -30.08
CA TYR A 868 -35.54 11.53 -29.21
C TYR A 868 -34.88 10.45 -28.33
N ASP A 869 -35.32 10.37 -27.08
CA ASP A 869 -35.22 9.16 -26.26
C ASP A 869 -36.22 8.10 -26.75
N ASN A 870 -35.89 6.82 -26.57
CA ASN A 870 -36.88 5.76 -26.43
C ASN A 870 -36.50 4.88 -25.23
N HIS A 871 -37.45 4.74 -24.30
CA HIS A 871 -37.34 3.97 -23.08
C HIS A 871 -37.91 2.56 -23.29
N ASP A 872 -37.33 1.58 -22.57
CA ASP A 872 -37.96 0.48 -21.80
C ASP A 872 -37.23 -0.87 -21.95
N THR A 873 -36.55 -1.38 -20.91
CA THR A 873 -37.00 -2.07 -19.67
C THR A 873 -37.43 -3.54 -19.85
N SER A 874 -36.63 -4.46 -19.30
CA SER A 874 -37.10 -5.67 -18.62
C SER A 874 -35.96 -6.37 -17.86
N ASN A 875 -36.19 -6.74 -16.60
CA ASN A 875 -35.37 -7.72 -15.86
C ASN A 875 -35.75 -9.15 -16.28
N GLN A 876 -34.77 -10.06 -16.30
CA GLN A 876 -34.81 -11.54 -16.12
C GLN A 876 -33.61 -12.16 -16.88
N ASP A 877 -33.05 -13.31 -16.52
CA ASP A 877 -32.81 -13.90 -15.19
C ASP A 877 -31.60 -14.87 -15.31
N LEU A 878 -31.10 -15.43 -14.20
CA LEU A 878 -29.95 -16.36 -14.27
C LEU A 878 -30.36 -17.77 -14.74
N VAL A 879 -29.76 -18.26 -15.84
CA VAL A 879 -29.70 -19.71 -16.16
C VAL A 879 -28.28 -20.11 -16.60
N HIS A 880 -27.77 -21.19 -16.01
CA HIS A 880 -26.44 -21.76 -16.28
C HIS A 880 -26.52 -22.77 -17.45
N PRO A 881 -25.48 -22.94 -18.31
CA PRO A 881 -25.60 -23.73 -19.55
C PRO A 881 -25.85 -25.24 -19.41
N ALA A 882 -25.94 -25.78 -18.19
CA ALA A 882 -25.94 -27.22 -17.91
C ALA A 882 -27.33 -27.89 -17.90
N PHE A 883 -28.41 -27.13 -18.14
CA PHE A 883 -29.78 -27.67 -18.17
C PHE A 883 -30.54 -27.17 -19.40
N ARG A 884 -30.45 -27.94 -20.48
CA ARG A 884 -31.39 -27.90 -21.60
C ARG A 884 -31.94 -29.32 -21.82
N THR A 885 -33.25 -29.48 -21.69
CA THR A 885 -33.96 -30.66 -22.19
C THR A 885 -34.06 -30.59 -23.72
N PRO A 886 -34.00 -31.73 -24.43
CA PRO A 886 -34.23 -31.75 -25.87
C PRO A 886 -35.73 -31.54 -26.17
N LEU A 887 -36.05 -30.74 -27.18
CA LEU A 887 -37.39 -30.67 -27.76
C LEU A 887 -37.40 -31.38 -29.11
N SER A 888 -38.50 -32.10 -29.34
CA SER A 888 -38.69 -33.10 -30.38
C SER A 888 -39.28 -32.53 -31.69
N HIS A 889 -39.21 -33.37 -32.73
CA HIS A 889 -39.69 -33.15 -34.10
C HIS A 889 -41.15 -32.69 -34.24
N SER A 890 -41.36 -31.93 -35.33
CA SER A 890 -42.42 -32.20 -36.32
C SER A 890 -42.01 -31.64 -37.69
N ASP A 891 -41.91 -32.53 -38.69
CA ASP A 891 -42.45 -32.46 -40.07
C ASP A 891 -42.51 -31.12 -40.84
N SER A 892 -42.26 -31.04 -42.16
CA SER A 892 -41.95 -31.99 -43.25
C SER A 892 -41.42 -31.20 -44.47
N GLY A 893 -40.76 -31.72 -45.51
CA GLY A 893 -40.21 -33.04 -45.82
C GLY A 893 -39.61 -33.07 -47.25
N LEU A 894 -38.91 -34.16 -47.64
CA LEU A 894 -38.58 -34.60 -49.03
C LEU A 894 -37.66 -33.66 -49.88
N VAL A 895 -36.56 -34.04 -50.56
CA VAL A 895 -35.82 -35.30 -50.91
C VAL A 895 -34.31 -34.89 -51.04
N GLY A 896 -33.25 -35.70 -50.87
CA GLY A 896 -33.04 -37.12 -50.52
C GLY A 896 -31.56 -37.53 -50.72
N ASN A 897 -31.27 -38.83 -50.85
CA ASN A 897 -29.97 -39.50 -51.12
C ASN A 897 -28.70 -39.10 -50.33
N GLY A 898 -28.20 -40.03 -49.51
CA GLY A 898 -26.75 -40.21 -49.24
C GLY A 898 -26.07 -40.99 -50.38
N LEU A 899 -24.87 -41.57 -50.24
CA LEU A 899 -23.97 -41.75 -49.09
C LEU A 899 -22.55 -42.06 -49.66
N TYR A 900 -21.46 -41.78 -48.91
CA TYR A 900 -20.04 -41.97 -49.28
C TYR A 900 -19.47 -41.13 -50.45
N GLN A 901 -18.58 -40.18 -50.15
CA GLN A 901 -17.20 -40.21 -50.67
C GLN A 901 -16.25 -39.28 -49.88
N HIS A 902 -14.99 -39.68 -49.74
CA HIS A 902 -13.89 -38.80 -49.31
C HIS A 902 -13.48 -37.85 -50.45
N GLY A 903 -13.02 -36.66 -50.11
CA GLY A 903 -12.36 -35.73 -51.04
C GLY A 903 -11.47 -34.75 -50.28
N ASP A 904 -10.17 -34.75 -50.55
CA ASP A 904 -9.22 -33.77 -50.02
C ASP A 904 -9.37 -32.43 -50.77
N GLU A 905 -9.66 -31.34 -50.06
CA GLU A 905 -9.63 -29.98 -50.60
C GLU A 905 -8.32 -29.27 -50.24
N SER A 906 -7.21 -29.74 -50.82
CA SER A 906 -5.92 -29.05 -50.78
C SER A 906 -5.58 -28.36 -52.11
N GLU A 907 -6.58 -27.88 -52.87
CA GLU A 907 -6.34 -27.26 -54.18
C GLU A 907 -7.45 -26.27 -54.64
N ALA A 908 -7.53 -25.09 -54.00
CA ALA A 908 -8.21 -23.92 -54.59
C ALA A 908 -7.79 -22.60 -53.90
N ARG A 909 -7.37 -21.61 -54.72
CA ARG A 909 -6.97 -20.21 -54.38
C ARG A 909 -5.47 -19.90 -54.26
N LEU A 910 -4.73 -20.33 -55.26
CA LEU A 910 -3.68 -19.50 -55.87
C LEU A 910 -4.23 -18.92 -57.19
N LEU A 911 -3.60 -17.85 -57.70
CA LEU A 911 -3.98 -17.05 -58.88
C LEU A 911 -5.04 -15.94 -58.67
N SER A 912 -4.61 -14.81 -58.10
CA SER A 912 -5.22 -13.50 -58.40
C SER A 912 -4.25 -12.32 -58.27
N GLN A 913 -3.18 -12.31 -59.07
CA GLN A 913 -2.53 -11.09 -59.60
C GLN A 913 -1.40 -11.47 -60.57
N ALA A 914 -1.57 -11.13 -61.84
CA ALA A 914 -0.53 -11.21 -62.86
C ALA A 914 -0.43 -9.85 -63.56
N GLN A 915 0.79 -9.37 -63.78
CA GLN A 915 1.11 -8.29 -64.73
C GLN A 915 2.29 -8.75 -65.60
N GLY A 916 2.19 -8.48 -66.90
CA GLY A 916 3.07 -9.04 -67.94
C GLY A 916 4.33 -8.22 -68.24
N PRO A 917 5.15 -8.67 -69.21
CA PRO A 917 6.53 -8.22 -69.37
C PRO A 917 6.80 -7.15 -70.46
N ALA A 918 7.99 -6.55 -70.30
CA ALA A 918 8.77 -5.59 -71.07
C ALA A 918 8.62 -5.41 -72.61
N MET A 919 8.94 -4.19 -73.06
CA MET A 919 9.82 -3.91 -74.21
C MET A 919 10.58 -2.58 -74.00
N ALA A 920 11.66 -2.34 -74.77
CA ALA A 920 12.63 -1.26 -74.58
C ALA A 920 12.75 -0.36 -75.82
N ASP A 921 13.32 0.86 -75.71
CA ASP A 921 14.41 1.26 -76.63
C ASP A 921 15.19 2.56 -76.29
N SER A 922 16.42 2.63 -76.83
CA SER A 922 17.26 3.82 -77.12
C SER A 922 17.93 4.65 -75.99
N ALA A 923 19.10 5.23 -76.31
CA ALA A 923 20.03 5.93 -75.41
C ALA A 923 20.69 7.17 -76.09
N PRO A 924 21.86 7.69 -75.65
CA PRO A 924 22.04 8.86 -74.77
C PRO A 924 22.67 10.07 -75.54
N PRO A 925 23.28 11.14 -74.92
CA PRO A 925 24.64 11.04 -74.33
C PRO A 925 25.06 12.03 -73.20
N PHE A 926 26.26 11.74 -72.65
CA PHE A 926 27.32 12.63 -72.13
C PHE A 926 27.67 12.70 -70.61
N ASN A 927 28.88 12.18 -70.34
CA ASN A 927 29.93 12.64 -69.40
C ASN A 927 29.59 12.85 -67.91
N ARG A 928 30.40 12.38 -66.95
CA ARG A 928 31.87 12.39 -66.97
C ARG A 928 32.50 11.29 -66.07
N TRP A 929 33.25 10.37 -66.70
CA TRP A 929 34.39 9.59 -66.18
C TRP A 929 34.20 8.58 -65.02
N ARG A 930 34.53 7.31 -65.32
CA ARG A 930 34.80 6.20 -64.38
C ARG A 930 36.35 5.95 -64.27
N PRO A 931 36.92 4.74 -64.05
CA PRO A 931 37.74 4.50 -62.86
C PRO A 931 39.12 3.85 -63.16
N GLY A 932 39.79 3.38 -62.12
CA GLY A 932 40.90 2.41 -62.17
C GLY A 932 41.40 2.13 -60.75
N GLY A 933 41.92 0.96 -60.39
CA GLY A 933 42.05 -0.31 -61.10
C GLY A 933 42.54 -1.40 -60.12
N TYR A 934 42.43 -2.68 -60.48
CA TYR A 934 42.98 -3.78 -59.67
C TYR A 934 44.50 -3.92 -59.89
N GLY A 935 45.25 -4.25 -58.84
CA GLY A 935 46.67 -4.59 -58.90
C GLY A 935 47.14 -5.23 -57.59
N PRO A 936 47.85 -6.38 -57.59
CA PRO A 936 48.24 -7.10 -56.39
C PRO A 936 49.68 -6.79 -55.94
N ILE A 937 49.94 -6.78 -54.63
CA ILE A 937 51.29 -6.87 -54.03
C ILE A 937 51.22 -7.80 -52.80
N GLU A 938 52.32 -8.53 -52.58
CA GLU A 938 52.45 -9.67 -51.66
C GLU A 938 52.74 -9.30 -50.19
N GLN A 939 52.66 -10.34 -49.35
CA GLN A 939 53.03 -10.45 -47.94
C GLN A 939 54.35 -9.79 -47.53
N GLU A 940 54.39 -9.29 -46.28
CA GLU A 940 55.39 -9.74 -45.28
C GLU A 940 55.00 -9.40 -43.82
N ASP A 941 54.83 -10.45 -43.01
CA ASP A 941 55.29 -10.62 -41.61
C ASP A 941 54.63 -9.89 -40.38
N PRO A 942 54.78 -10.44 -39.13
CA PRO A 942 53.58 -10.87 -38.40
C PRO A 942 53.56 -10.55 -36.88
N ARG A 943 52.45 -10.00 -36.34
CA ARG A 943 52.31 -9.78 -34.88
C ARG A 943 50.89 -10.02 -34.31
N THR A 944 50.33 -11.21 -34.51
CA THR A 944 49.16 -11.69 -33.75
C THR A 944 49.24 -13.19 -33.46
N SER A 945 50.10 -13.60 -32.52
CA SER A 945 50.10 -14.97 -31.97
C SER A 945 49.49 -15.01 -30.57
N TYR A 946 48.64 -16.02 -30.34
CA TYR A 946 47.66 -16.08 -29.25
C TYR A 946 48.23 -16.66 -27.93
N GLU A 947 49.57 -16.68 -27.76
CA GLU A 947 50.24 -17.45 -26.70
C GLU A 947 50.71 -16.66 -25.46
N TYR A 948 50.58 -15.33 -25.45
CA TYR A 948 51.14 -14.50 -24.36
C TYR A 948 50.52 -14.76 -22.97
N TYR A 949 49.32 -15.33 -22.91
CA TYR A 949 48.55 -15.49 -21.66
C TYR A 949 48.76 -16.81 -20.89
N ARG A 950 49.82 -17.59 -21.19
CA ARG A 950 49.95 -18.95 -20.63
C ARG A 950 51.32 -19.32 -20.02
N ARG A 951 51.83 -18.50 -19.09
CA ARG A 951 52.79 -18.98 -18.05
C ARG A 951 52.48 -18.38 -16.68
N PRO A 952 52.70 -19.14 -15.58
CA PRO A 952 52.31 -18.73 -14.23
C PRO A 952 53.34 -17.81 -13.56
N ARG A 953 52.84 -16.97 -12.65
CA ARG A 953 53.55 -16.39 -11.50
C ARG A 953 52.63 -16.46 -10.29
#